data_AF-A0AA35L8J0-F1
#
_entry.id   AF-A0AA35L8J0-F1
#
_cell.length_a   1.000
_cell.length_b   1.000
_cell.length_c   1.000
_cell.angle_alpha   90.00
_cell.angle_beta   90.00
_cell.angle_gamma   90.00
#
_symmetry.space_group_name_H-M   'P 1'
#
loop_
_entity.id
_entity.type
_entity.pdbx_description
1 polymer ?
#
loop_
_entity_poly.entity_id
_entity_poly.type
_entity_poly.pdbx_seq_one_letter_code
_entity_poly.pdbx_strand_id
1 'polypeptide(L)'
;MGTKFFFFTKPVRAIMRDMQSAAFLLLDTLLQLRQGDTEKFKGELLRFPVKEGVGRISEELLKEAMPLQLVELLFSYYGEAYAVEVTALVLQAMDYKPPVDDPSGITWLMQITHLWLLAALNTLKESDLKKFKKDLSMFPVKEGYVSIPRKLLKKANAWELTELLLAYCDEDYAVEVASEVLKAFDREPLPECPPSFTRKAAERLCEMHVSRHRSAEFLSSKINQALEKLIPSEKATKGSLERSTISSDEMIYKGRKQLMEILEADIELFLDVLCFCYVITLKEYREIFKVWKILKRKSKKLLSIIQERGEQACCRFLECIEIVRPGSVLILLSARHGLDQTPLKAVGQIGPQREESRKLENSASSWESVLCDLRLREDLPEKMRPEVFWDSEKGHEKYRVRFTKAGSFYCLDTDLICEVKEAVTVTYHFDSWPKHLEGQTTEEWHVAGPLLNIQVDPVEAVSAVHFPHFLCLEDEDSSQVHIAHFVEEGMVLERPDRVGPYHVVLENPTFSPRGAIFRKSWFKRKIKVHTVALLYQMLRFKAPTFHLYLLPNDSSVRKAVDEHEVNCPSHRIEKPPGTLKPLTIGSRFFVEANDVTVCPEELEFQYLDAEKLQQYLELSAEQIQDKFNFSLIEKHTNKLVWKTHVKREELNSDEMNSTQASRNGTLTNAPPRRTDSGHGVESRATVRSIRDCLISTLENLGEDELKKFKLKLHEFPVIEGYDNIPLGRLKMADAMDLSQLLLSFYMEDYAVQVMADVLRAINCRDEAKKFLSLTG
;
A
#
# COMPACT_ATOMS: atom_id res chain seq x y z
N MET A 1 2.80 -12.41 -44.17
CA MET A 1 2.78 -10.95 -44.43
C MET A 1 2.32 -10.28 -43.14
N GLY A 2 3.00 -9.20 -42.74
CA GLY A 2 3.15 -8.72 -41.37
C GLY A 2 1.88 -8.52 -40.54
N THR A 3 1.88 -9.12 -39.35
CA THR A 3 1.08 -8.70 -38.20
C THR A 3 1.96 -7.79 -37.35
N LYS A 4 1.58 -6.51 -37.29
CA LYS A 4 2.28 -5.47 -36.51
C LYS A 4 2.14 -5.79 -35.01
N PHE A 5 3.28 -5.89 -34.34
CA PHE A 5 3.40 -5.88 -32.89
C PHE A 5 2.97 -4.51 -32.35
N PHE A 6 2.00 -4.47 -31.46
CA PHE A 6 1.71 -3.30 -30.63
C PHE A 6 2.31 -3.55 -29.24
N PHE A 7 3.41 -2.85 -28.95
CA PHE A 7 4.01 -2.72 -27.63
C PHE A 7 3.16 -1.78 -26.76
N PHE A 8 2.98 -2.10 -25.48
CA PHE A 8 2.47 -1.14 -24.49
C PHE A 8 3.37 -1.10 -23.25
N THR A 9 4.28 -0.12 -23.25
CA THR A 9 5.05 0.45 -22.14
C THR A 9 4.37 1.76 -21.71
N LYS A 10 3.38 1.78 -20.79
CA LYS A 10 2.74 3.06 -20.39
C LYS A 10 2.16 3.07 -18.95
N PRO A 11 2.15 4.24 -18.26
CA PRO A 11 1.64 4.40 -16.89
C PRO A 11 0.13 4.16 -16.79
N VAL A 12 -0.39 4.00 -15.56
CA VAL A 12 -1.84 3.79 -15.24
C VAL A 12 -2.78 4.73 -16.04
N ARG A 13 -2.35 5.98 -16.32
CA ARG A 13 -3.09 6.93 -17.16
C ARG A 13 -3.25 6.56 -18.65
N ALA A 14 -2.41 5.69 -19.20
CA ALA A 14 -2.62 5.13 -20.54
C ALA A 14 -3.35 3.78 -20.48
N ILE A 15 -3.17 3.01 -19.39
CA ILE A 15 -3.98 1.81 -19.10
C ILE A 15 -5.48 2.18 -19.09
N MET A 16 -5.83 3.36 -18.56
CA MET A 16 -7.21 3.88 -18.58
C MET A 16 -7.68 4.45 -19.93
N ARG A 17 -6.78 4.78 -20.88
CA ARG A 17 -7.19 5.16 -22.25
C ARG A 17 -7.56 3.95 -23.10
N ASP A 18 -6.95 2.80 -22.82
CA ASP A 18 -7.16 1.53 -23.51
C ASP A 18 -8.17 0.60 -22.79
N MET A 19 -8.89 1.12 -21.78
CA MET A 19 -9.88 0.46 -20.89
C MET A 19 -11.14 -0.15 -21.56
N GLN A 20 -11.08 -0.53 -22.84
CA GLN A 20 -12.26 -0.95 -23.64
C GLN A 20 -12.18 -2.38 -24.13
N SER A 21 -11.94 -3.34 -23.25
CA SER A 21 -12.17 -4.73 -23.62
C SER A 21 -12.47 -5.59 -22.43
N ALA A 22 -13.22 -6.66 -22.69
CA ALA A 22 -13.33 -7.77 -21.78
C ALA A 22 -11.95 -8.36 -21.41
N ALA A 23 -10.88 -8.04 -22.16
CA ALA A 23 -9.51 -8.46 -21.85
C ALA A 23 -9.04 -7.88 -20.52
N PHE A 24 -9.34 -6.62 -20.23
CA PHE A 24 -8.93 -5.99 -18.99
C PHE A 24 -9.74 -6.53 -17.81
N LEU A 25 -11.06 -6.68 -17.97
CA LEU A 25 -11.91 -7.30 -16.95
C LEU A 25 -11.41 -8.71 -16.61
N LEU A 26 -11.08 -9.51 -17.63
CA LEU A 26 -10.51 -10.84 -17.45
C LEU A 26 -9.12 -10.81 -16.83
N LEU A 27 -8.24 -9.92 -17.28
CA LEU A 27 -6.88 -9.80 -16.74
C LEU A 27 -6.92 -9.46 -15.26
N ASP A 28 -7.72 -8.46 -14.89
CA ASP A 28 -7.86 -8.05 -13.50
C ASP A 28 -8.47 -9.18 -12.66
N THR A 29 -9.54 -9.84 -13.17
CA THR A 29 -10.16 -11.01 -12.52
C THR A 29 -9.23 -12.23 -12.41
N LEU A 30 -8.23 -12.37 -13.27
CA LEU A 30 -7.25 -13.46 -13.16
C LEU A 30 -6.05 -13.07 -12.28
N LEU A 31 -5.75 -11.77 -12.15
CA LEU A 31 -4.64 -11.27 -11.36
C LEU A 31 -4.87 -11.34 -9.84
N GLN A 32 -6.11 -11.21 -9.36
CA GLN A 32 -6.38 -11.33 -7.92
C GLN A 32 -6.76 -12.76 -7.47
N LEU A 33 -6.65 -13.76 -8.37
CA LEU A 33 -6.62 -15.17 -7.96
C LEU A 33 -5.29 -15.44 -7.24
N ARG A 34 -5.34 -16.04 -6.05
CA ARG A 34 -4.12 -16.52 -5.39
C ARG A 34 -3.49 -17.63 -6.21
N GLN A 35 -2.19 -17.86 -6.04
CA GLN A 35 -1.45 -18.88 -6.82
C GLN A 35 -2.14 -20.25 -6.85
N GLY A 36 -2.66 -20.74 -5.71
CA GLY A 36 -3.42 -21.99 -5.65
C GLY A 36 -4.77 -21.96 -6.39
N ASP A 37 -5.43 -20.80 -6.43
CA ASP A 37 -6.69 -20.58 -7.13
C ASP A 37 -6.47 -20.44 -8.64
N THR A 38 -5.33 -19.87 -9.08
CA THR A 38 -4.93 -19.82 -10.50
C THR A 38 -4.67 -21.20 -11.08
N GLU A 39 -3.96 -22.07 -10.35
CA GLU A 39 -3.72 -23.46 -10.81
C GLU A 39 -5.02 -24.27 -10.84
N LYS A 40 -5.91 -24.05 -9.86
CA LYS A 40 -7.26 -24.62 -9.86
C LYS A 40 -8.07 -24.11 -11.06
N PHE A 41 -7.99 -22.83 -11.40
CA PHE A 41 -8.64 -22.25 -12.58
C PHE A 41 -8.14 -22.89 -13.88
N LYS A 42 -6.82 -23.04 -14.05
CA LYS A 42 -6.24 -23.74 -15.21
C LYS A 42 -6.73 -25.19 -15.31
N GLY A 43 -6.75 -25.90 -14.19
CA GLY A 43 -7.24 -27.29 -14.12
C GLY A 43 -8.72 -27.43 -14.48
N GLU A 44 -9.57 -26.52 -14.00
CA GLU A 44 -10.99 -26.50 -14.36
C GLU A 44 -11.21 -26.05 -15.81
N LEU A 45 -10.41 -25.11 -16.32
CA LEU A 45 -10.44 -24.67 -17.72
C LEU A 45 -10.11 -25.82 -18.68
N LEU A 46 -9.18 -26.72 -18.33
CA LEU A 46 -8.87 -27.92 -19.11
C LEU A 46 -10.03 -28.91 -19.20
N ARG A 47 -10.80 -29.02 -18.10
CA ARG A 47 -11.95 -29.93 -17.98
C ARG A 47 -13.24 -29.31 -18.51
N PHE A 48 -13.24 -28.01 -18.77
CA PHE A 48 -14.43 -27.26 -19.16
C PHE A 48 -15.01 -27.75 -20.51
N PRO A 49 -16.32 -28.02 -20.59
CA PRO A 49 -16.97 -28.44 -21.83
C PRO A 49 -17.13 -27.26 -22.80
N VAL A 50 -16.19 -27.12 -23.73
CA VAL A 50 -16.27 -26.10 -24.80
C VAL A 50 -17.38 -26.39 -25.83
N LYS A 51 -17.89 -25.34 -26.48
CA LYS A 51 -18.90 -25.41 -27.54
C LYS A 51 -18.42 -26.28 -28.72
N GLU A 52 -19.36 -26.98 -29.35
CA GLU A 52 -19.08 -27.87 -30.47
C GLU A 52 -18.41 -27.12 -31.63
N GLY A 53 -17.29 -27.63 -32.12
CA GLY A 53 -16.48 -27.00 -33.18
C GLY A 53 -15.44 -25.97 -32.71
N VAL A 54 -15.35 -25.68 -31.41
CA VAL A 54 -14.33 -24.79 -30.84
C VAL A 54 -13.14 -25.60 -30.30
N GLY A 55 -11.92 -25.21 -30.67
CA GLY A 55 -10.69 -25.87 -30.21
C GLY A 55 -10.45 -25.65 -28.71
N ARG A 56 -9.77 -26.60 -28.04
CA ARG A 56 -9.38 -26.48 -26.63
C ARG A 56 -7.95 -25.96 -26.50
N ILE A 57 -7.71 -25.15 -25.48
CA ILE A 57 -6.36 -24.77 -25.07
C ILE A 57 -5.67 -26.02 -24.50
N SER A 58 -4.44 -26.29 -24.95
CA SER A 58 -3.70 -27.48 -24.52
C SER A 58 -3.14 -27.33 -23.10
N GLU A 59 -2.89 -28.46 -22.42
CA GLU A 59 -2.32 -28.49 -21.07
C GLU A 59 -0.93 -27.86 -21.04
N GLU A 60 -0.13 -28.06 -22.08
CA GLU A 60 1.20 -27.47 -22.20
C GLU A 60 1.15 -25.93 -22.26
N LEU A 61 0.17 -25.37 -22.97
CA LEU A 61 -0.02 -23.92 -23.07
C LEU A 61 -0.53 -23.32 -21.76
N LEU A 62 -1.30 -24.06 -20.96
CA LEU A 62 -1.87 -23.56 -19.70
C LEU A 62 -0.89 -23.68 -18.52
N LYS A 63 -0.03 -24.71 -18.51
CA LYS A 63 0.87 -25.02 -17.39
C LYS A 63 1.74 -23.82 -16.97
N GLU A 64 2.34 -23.13 -17.95
CA GLU A 64 3.23 -21.99 -17.72
C GLU A 64 2.58 -20.62 -17.95
N ALA A 65 1.29 -20.58 -18.30
CA ALA A 65 0.61 -19.33 -18.63
C ALA A 65 0.39 -18.47 -17.38
N MET A 66 0.97 -17.26 -17.41
CA MET A 66 0.67 -16.19 -16.47
C MET A 66 -0.71 -15.56 -16.79
N PRO A 67 -1.34 -14.81 -15.87
CA PRO A 67 -2.67 -14.20 -16.09
C PRO A 67 -2.83 -13.46 -17.42
N LEU A 68 -1.83 -12.68 -17.85
CA LEU A 68 -1.86 -12.01 -19.16
C LEU A 68 -1.88 -12.99 -20.33
N GLN A 69 -1.04 -14.03 -20.29
CA GLN A 69 -1.00 -15.08 -21.30
C GLN A 69 -2.29 -15.92 -21.30
N LEU A 70 -2.90 -16.13 -20.13
CA LEU A 70 -4.21 -16.79 -20.02
C LEU A 70 -5.29 -15.98 -20.75
N VAL A 71 -5.33 -14.66 -20.59
CA VAL A 71 -6.27 -13.81 -21.33
C VAL A 71 -6.04 -13.90 -22.84
N GLU A 72 -4.79 -13.85 -23.29
CA GLU A 72 -4.46 -13.98 -24.72
C GLU A 72 -4.85 -15.35 -25.29
N LEU A 73 -4.64 -16.43 -24.54
CA LEU A 73 -5.07 -17.78 -24.91
C LEU A 73 -6.59 -17.90 -24.96
N LEU A 74 -7.28 -17.39 -23.94
CA LEU A 74 -8.75 -17.35 -23.92
C LEU A 74 -9.30 -16.58 -25.13
N PHE A 75 -8.70 -15.44 -25.46
CA PHE A 75 -9.14 -14.62 -26.59
C PHE A 75 -8.85 -15.24 -27.95
N SER A 76 -7.67 -15.84 -28.11
CA SER A 76 -7.29 -16.47 -29.37
C SER A 76 -8.10 -17.73 -29.68
N TYR A 77 -8.46 -18.52 -28.66
CA TYR A 77 -9.23 -19.76 -28.84
C TYR A 77 -10.74 -19.55 -28.83
N TYR A 78 -11.23 -18.65 -27.96
CA TYR A 78 -12.67 -18.51 -27.72
C TYR A 78 -13.24 -17.20 -28.29
N GLY A 79 -12.40 -16.20 -28.55
CA GLY A 79 -12.87 -14.84 -28.86
C GLY A 79 -13.43 -14.13 -27.63
N GLU A 80 -13.53 -12.81 -27.69
CA GLU A 80 -13.81 -11.97 -26.51
C GLU A 80 -15.09 -12.35 -25.75
N ALA A 81 -16.23 -12.48 -26.44
CA ALA A 81 -17.51 -12.78 -25.80
C ALA A 81 -17.54 -14.16 -25.14
N TYR A 82 -16.96 -15.18 -25.78
CA TYR A 82 -16.95 -16.54 -25.25
C TYR A 82 -15.85 -16.75 -24.21
N ALA A 83 -14.73 -16.03 -24.29
CA ALA A 83 -13.70 -16.00 -23.26
C ALA A 83 -14.24 -15.49 -21.92
N VAL A 84 -15.08 -14.45 -21.95
CA VAL A 84 -15.81 -13.96 -20.77
C VAL A 84 -16.73 -15.02 -20.20
N GLU A 85 -17.54 -15.66 -21.05
CA GLU A 85 -18.47 -16.72 -20.65
C GLU A 85 -17.72 -17.91 -20.03
N VAL A 86 -16.64 -18.38 -20.67
CA VAL A 86 -15.82 -19.50 -20.18
C VAL A 86 -15.18 -19.15 -18.84
N THR A 87 -14.59 -17.96 -18.69
CA THR A 87 -13.95 -17.55 -17.44
C THR A 87 -14.96 -17.49 -16.30
N ALA A 88 -16.13 -16.89 -16.53
CA ALA A 88 -17.20 -16.83 -15.55
C ALA A 88 -17.66 -18.23 -15.10
N LEU A 89 -17.84 -19.15 -16.04
CA LEU A 89 -18.30 -20.51 -15.75
C LEU A 89 -17.22 -21.37 -15.08
N VAL A 90 -15.95 -21.17 -15.40
CA VAL A 90 -14.83 -21.85 -14.73
C VAL A 90 -14.71 -21.37 -13.29
N LEU A 91 -14.78 -20.07 -13.03
CA LEU A 91 -14.82 -19.53 -11.66
C LEU A 91 -16.01 -20.07 -10.86
N GLN A 92 -17.16 -20.25 -11.51
CA GLN A 92 -18.33 -20.89 -10.91
C GLN A 92 -18.06 -22.37 -10.58
N ALA A 93 -17.49 -23.13 -11.52
CA ALA A 93 -17.16 -24.54 -11.32
C ALA A 93 -16.17 -24.76 -10.16
N MET A 94 -15.32 -23.77 -9.89
CA MET A 94 -14.41 -23.78 -8.77
C MET A 94 -15.09 -23.58 -7.40
N ASP A 95 -16.38 -23.21 -7.34
CA ASP A 95 -17.04 -22.63 -6.14
C ASP A 95 -16.16 -21.52 -5.53
N TYR A 96 -15.59 -20.67 -6.38
CA TYR A 96 -14.63 -19.68 -5.92
C TYR A 96 -15.33 -18.59 -5.09
N LYS A 97 -14.93 -18.49 -3.81
CA LYS A 97 -15.42 -17.47 -2.87
C LYS A 97 -14.26 -16.53 -2.54
N PRO A 98 -14.38 -15.23 -2.86
CA PRO A 98 -13.31 -14.31 -2.56
C PRO A 98 -13.13 -14.10 -1.05
N PRO A 99 -11.90 -13.85 -0.58
CA PRO A 99 -11.65 -13.52 0.81
C PRO A 99 -12.35 -12.21 1.19
N VAL A 100 -13.13 -12.22 2.27
CA VAL A 100 -14.04 -11.12 2.68
C VAL A 100 -13.38 -10.17 3.70
N ASP A 101 -12.16 -10.47 4.14
CA ASP A 101 -11.53 -9.84 5.31
C ASP A 101 -10.69 -8.57 4.99
N ASP A 102 -10.76 -8.04 3.75
CA ASP A 102 -9.97 -6.90 3.26
C ASP A 102 -10.84 -5.96 2.38
N PRO A 103 -10.72 -4.61 2.44
CA PRO A 103 -11.30 -3.67 1.46
C PRO A 103 -11.13 -4.08 -0.02
N SER A 104 -10.09 -4.82 -0.40
CA SER A 104 -9.94 -5.40 -1.74
C SER A 104 -11.06 -6.40 -2.12
N GLY A 105 -11.73 -7.03 -1.15
CA GLY A 105 -12.84 -7.96 -1.38
C GLY A 105 -14.09 -7.28 -1.94
N ILE A 106 -14.33 -6.01 -1.59
CA ILE A 106 -15.45 -5.19 -2.10
C ILE A 106 -15.28 -4.96 -3.60
N THR A 107 -14.09 -4.50 -4.00
CA THR A 107 -13.69 -4.30 -5.39
C THR A 107 -13.80 -5.58 -6.21
N TRP A 108 -13.34 -6.69 -5.65
CA TRP A 108 -13.32 -7.97 -6.34
C TRP A 108 -14.72 -8.53 -6.60
N LEU A 109 -15.64 -8.39 -5.63
CA LEU A 109 -17.05 -8.72 -5.83
C LEU A 109 -17.61 -7.99 -7.05
N MET A 110 -17.36 -6.67 -7.17
CA MET A 110 -17.85 -5.83 -8.29
C MET A 110 -17.39 -6.33 -9.64
N GLN A 111 -16.15 -6.79 -9.73
CA GLN A 111 -15.57 -7.29 -10.96
C GLN A 111 -16.14 -8.65 -11.34
N ILE A 112 -16.32 -9.53 -10.36
CA ILE A 112 -16.98 -10.82 -10.56
C ILE A 112 -18.43 -10.61 -11.02
N THR A 113 -19.19 -9.72 -10.37
CA THR A 113 -20.57 -9.41 -10.76
C THR A 113 -20.64 -8.80 -12.17
N HIS A 114 -19.70 -7.92 -12.53
CA HIS A 114 -19.57 -7.44 -13.90
C HIS A 114 -19.35 -8.61 -14.86
N LEU A 115 -18.37 -9.48 -14.59
CA LEU A 115 -18.06 -10.62 -15.43
C LEU A 115 -19.30 -11.51 -15.66
N TRP A 116 -20.08 -11.75 -14.63
CA TRP A 116 -21.30 -12.58 -14.70
C TRP A 116 -22.43 -11.92 -15.48
N LEU A 117 -22.72 -10.64 -15.22
CA LEU A 117 -23.71 -9.87 -15.99
C LEU A 117 -23.33 -9.80 -17.47
N LEU A 118 -22.06 -9.53 -17.76
CA LEU A 118 -21.55 -9.45 -19.12
C LEU A 118 -21.61 -10.81 -19.82
N ALA A 119 -21.23 -11.90 -19.13
CA ALA A 119 -21.37 -13.25 -19.65
C ALA A 119 -22.82 -13.56 -20.01
N ALA A 120 -23.77 -13.29 -19.11
CA ALA A 120 -25.19 -13.52 -19.35
C ALA A 120 -25.73 -12.68 -20.52
N LEU A 121 -25.40 -11.39 -20.60
CA LEU A 121 -25.88 -10.52 -21.67
C LEU A 121 -25.25 -10.84 -23.02
N ASN A 122 -23.98 -11.28 -23.06
CA ASN A 122 -23.30 -11.73 -24.29
C ASN A 122 -23.91 -13.00 -24.87
N THR A 123 -24.62 -13.78 -24.05
CA THR A 123 -25.30 -14.98 -24.53
C THR A 123 -26.51 -14.62 -25.41
N LEU A 124 -27.14 -13.45 -25.20
CA LEU A 124 -28.37 -13.05 -25.90
C LEU A 124 -28.15 -12.76 -27.39
N LYS A 125 -29.10 -13.18 -28.22
CA LYS A 125 -29.15 -12.74 -29.62
C LYS A 125 -29.56 -11.28 -29.71
N GLU A 126 -29.27 -10.61 -30.82
CA GLU A 126 -29.58 -9.19 -31.02
C GLU A 126 -31.09 -8.86 -30.84
N SER A 127 -32.00 -9.78 -31.20
CA SER A 127 -33.44 -9.64 -30.96
C SER A 127 -33.78 -9.61 -29.47
N ASP A 128 -33.13 -10.50 -28.72
CA ASP A 128 -33.39 -10.75 -27.30
C ASP A 128 -32.75 -9.62 -26.48
N LEU A 129 -31.58 -9.13 -26.88
CA LEU A 129 -30.95 -7.95 -26.31
C LEU A 129 -31.80 -6.68 -26.53
N LYS A 130 -32.46 -6.54 -27.69
CA LYS A 130 -33.42 -5.45 -27.94
C LYS A 130 -34.66 -5.56 -27.05
N LYS A 131 -35.20 -6.77 -26.87
CA LYS A 131 -36.30 -7.04 -25.94
C LYS A 131 -35.87 -6.70 -24.50
N PHE A 132 -34.66 -7.11 -24.11
CA PHE A 132 -34.09 -6.86 -22.77
C PHE A 132 -34.04 -5.35 -22.48
N LYS A 133 -33.47 -4.57 -23.39
CA LYS A 133 -33.41 -3.10 -23.27
C LYS A 133 -34.79 -2.45 -23.15
N LYS A 134 -35.79 -2.98 -23.87
CA LYS A 134 -37.17 -2.48 -23.82
C LYS A 134 -37.78 -2.76 -22.45
N ASP A 135 -37.68 -4.00 -21.97
CA ASP A 135 -38.29 -4.44 -20.73
C ASP A 135 -37.60 -3.82 -19.51
N LEU A 136 -36.26 -3.71 -19.53
CA LEU A 136 -35.48 -2.98 -18.55
C LEU A 136 -35.92 -1.50 -18.45
N SER A 137 -36.26 -0.86 -19.57
CA SER A 137 -36.72 0.53 -19.56
C SER A 137 -38.12 0.74 -18.97
N MET A 138 -38.84 -0.35 -18.71
CA MET A 138 -40.15 -0.39 -18.08
C MET A 138 -40.12 -1.03 -16.70
N PHE A 139 -38.94 -1.46 -16.24
CA PHE A 139 -38.80 -2.21 -15.01
C PHE A 139 -39.12 -1.31 -13.79
N PRO A 140 -40.01 -1.75 -12.87
CA PRO A 140 -40.32 -0.99 -11.67
C PRO A 140 -39.14 -1.04 -10.70
N VAL A 141 -38.49 0.11 -10.47
CA VAL A 141 -37.31 0.16 -9.59
C VAL A 141 -37.69 0.26 -8.11
N LYS A 142 -36.86 -0.31 -7.23
CA LYS A 142 -36.97 -0.17 -5.76
C LYS A 142 -36.78 1.28 -5.31
N GLU A 143 -37.28 1.59 -4.12
CA GLU A 143 -37.08 2.89 -3.46
C GLU A 143 -35.59 3.21 -3.32
N GLY A 144 -35.21 4.48 -3.54
CA GLY A 144 -33.82 4.93 -3.54
C GLY A 144 -33.07 4.80 -4.88
N TYR A 145 -33.62 4.04 -5.84
CA TYR A 145 -33.06 3.85 -7.19
C TYR A 145 -33.82 4.64 -8.27
N VAL A 146 -33.15 4.90 -9.39
CA VAL A 146 -33.71 5.57 -10.56
C VAL A 146 -33.65 4.65 -11.78
N SER A 147 -34.71 4.64 -12.61
CA SER A 147 -34.73 3.85 -13.84
C SER A 147 -33.68 4.33 -14.84
N ILE A 148 -33.02 3.37 -15.52
CA ILE A 148 -32.01 3.69 -16.55
C ILE A 148 -32.67 4.44 -17.71
N PRO A 149 -32.20 5.65 -18.08
CA PRO A 149 -32.78 6.43 -19.15
C PRO A 149 -32.78 5.68 -20.50
N ARG A 150 -33.95 5.61 -21.15
CA ARG A 150 -34.12 4.97 -22.48
C ARG A 150 -33.10 5.40 -23.53
N LYS A 151 -32.65 6.66 -23.47
CA LYS A 151 -31.65 7.21 -24.40
C LYS A 151 -30.29 6.50 -24.28
N LEU A 152 -29.91 6.07 -23.08
CA LEU A 152 -28.67 5.33 -22.82
C LEU A 152 -28.81 3.87 -23.30
N LEU A 153 -29.94 3.23 -23.02
CA LEU A 153 -30.22 1.84 -23.41
C LEU A 153 -30.26 1.63 -24.93
N LYS A 154 -30.78 2.59 -25.70
CA LYS A 154 -30.97 2.45 -27.16
C LYS A 154 -29.69 2.11 -27.93
N LYS A 155 -28.54 2.64 -27.50
CA LYS A 155 -27.25 2.48 -28.19
C LYS A 155 -26.28 1.55 -27.45
N ALA A 156 -26.63 1.12 -26.25
CA ALA A 156 -25.75 0.31 -25.41
C ALA A 156 -25.49 -1.07 -26.03
N ASN A 157 -24.23 -1.47 -26.18
CA ASN A 157 -23.88 -2.89 -26.38
C ASN A 157 -23.97 -3.66 -25.04
N ALA A 158 -23.67 -4.97 -25.02
CA ALA A 158 -23.74 -5.78 -23.80
C ALA A 158 -22.83 -5.26 -22.67
N TRP A 159 -21.64 -4.76 -23.01
CA TRP A 159 -20.71 -4.12 -22.08
C TRP A 159 -21.29 -2.84 -21.48
N GLU A 160 -21.68 -1.88 -22.34
CA GLU A 160 -22.26 -0.61 -21.90
C GLU A 160 -23.55 -0.83 -21.10
N LEU A 161 -24.33 -1.85 -21.44
CA LEU A 161 -25.53 -2.22 -20.69
C LEU A 161 -25.19 -2.78 -19.31
N THR A 162 -24.11 -3.56 -19.19
CA THR A 162 -23.61 -4.06 -17.90
C THR A 162 -23.13 -2.92 -17.01
N GLU A 163 -22.34 -1.98 -17.55
CA GLU A 163 -21.92 -0.79 -16.82
C GLU A 163 -23.12 0.06 -16.37
N LEU A 164 -24.14 0.20 -17.22
CA LEU A 164 -25.36 0.92 -16.86
C LEU A 164 -26.13 0.23 -15.74
N LEU A 165 -26.24 -1.10 -15.77
CA LEU A 165 -26.87 -1.87 -14.70
C LEU A 165 -26.13 -1.68 -13.37
N LEU A 166 -24.80 -1.87 -13.34
CA LEU A 166 -23.99 -1.69 -12.14
C LEU A 166 -24.02 -0.25 -11.59
N ALA A 167 -24.09 0.74 -12.49
CA ALA A 167 -24.08 2.15 -12.10
C ALA A 167 -25.44 2.73 -11.72
N TYR A 168 -26.54 2.09 -12.10
CA TYR A 168 -27.90 2.50 -11.70
C TYR A 168 -28.53 1.59 -10.64
N CYS A 169 -28.08 0.34 -10.54
CA CYS A 169 -28.72 -0.69 -9.73
C CYS A 169 -27.76 -1.36 -8.75
N ASP A 170 -26.51 -0.90 -8.59
CA ASP A 170 -25.47 -1.57 -7.79
C ASP A 170 -25.26 -3.05 -8.11
N GLU A 171 -24.43 -3.77 -7.35
CA GLU A 171 -24.12 -5.17 -7.68
C GLU A 171 -25.32 -6.10 -7.49
N ASP A 172 -25.81 -6.17 -6.25
CA ASP A 172 -26.82 -7.13 -5.84
C ASP A 172 -28.13 -6.85 -6.59
N TYR A 173 -28.51 -5.57 -6.69
CA TYR A 173 -29.74 -5.20 -7.34
C TYR A 173 -29.64 -5.18 -8.88
N ALA A 174 -28.45 -4.98 -9.49
CA ALA A 174 -28.28 -5.22 -10.93
C ALA A 174 -28.51 -6.68 -11.32
N VAL A 175 -28.01 -7.64 -10.53
CA VAL A 175 -28.24 -9.07 -10.78
C VAL A 175 -29.72 -9.39 -10.66
N GLU A 176 -30.39 -8.91 -9.61
CA GLU A 176 -31.82 -9.09 -9.42
C GLU A 176 -32.63 -8.55 -10.62
N VAL A 177 -32.38 -7.30 -11.01
CA VAL A 177 -33.06 -6.66 -12.15
C VAL A 177 -32.80 -7.43 -13.44
N ALA A 178 -31.55 -7.78 -13.73
CA ALA A 178 -31.19 -8.51 -14.95
C ALA A 178 -31.85 -9.89 -14.99
N SER A 179 -31.83 -10.63 -13.88
CA SER A 179 -32.51 -11.92 -13.74
C SER A 179 -34.01 -11.79 -13.97
N GLU A 180 -34.69 -10.84 -13.31
CA GLU A 180 -36.14 -10.68 -13.43
C GLU A 180 -36.57 -10.25 -14.83
N VAL A 181 -35.80 -9.36 -15.49
CA VAL A 181 -36.04 -8.99 -16.88
C VAL A 181 -35.87 -10.20 -17.82
N LEU A 182 -34.85 -11.04 -17.60
CA LEU A 182 -34.64 -12.24 -18.40
C LEU A 182 -35.75 -13.29 -18.18
N LYS A 183 -36.20 -13.49 -16.95
CA LYS A 183 -37.34 -14.39 -16.63
C LYS A 183 -38.65 -13.93 -17.28
N ALA A 184 -38.84 -12.62 -17.43
CA ALA A 184 -40.02 -12.06 -18.06
C ALA A 184 -40.18 -12.46 -19.53
N PHE A 185 -39.10 -12.87 -20.21
CA PHE A 185 -39.16 -13.28 -21.61
C PHE A 185 -39.99 -14.54 -21.82
N ASP A 186 -40.06 -15.39 -20.79
CA ASP A 186 -40.74 -16.68 -20.81
C ASP A 186 -42.19 -16.63 -20.35
N ARG A 187 -42.67 -15.48 -19.88
CA ARG A 187 -44.08 -15.30 -19.51
C ARG A 187 -44.99 -15.12 -20.73
N GLU A 188 -44.43 -15.14 -21.96
CA GLU A 188 -45.20 -15.32 -23.19
C GLU A 188 -45.46 -16.82 -23.43
N PRO A 189 -46.73 -17.24 -23.61
CA PRO A 189 -47.12 -18.64 -23.44
C PRO A 189 -46.78 -19.48 -24.68
N LEU A 190 -45.85 -20.43 -24.54
CA LEU A 190 -45.83 -21.63 -25.38
C LEU A 190 -45.69 -22.87 -24.49
N PRO A 191 -46.67 -23.78 -24.48
CA PRO A 191 -46.59 -25.02 -23.73
C PRO A 191 -45.62 -25.98 -24.44
N GLU A 192 -44.81 -26.67 -23.63
CA GLU A 192 -43.82 -27.69 -24.04
C GLU A 192 -42.64 -27.18 -24.88
N CYS A 193 -41.81 -26.34 -24.29
CA CYS A 193 -40.43 -26.18 -24.74
C CYS A 193 -39.46 -26.33 -23.55
N PRO A 194 -38.27 -26.93 -23.75
CA PRO A 194 -37.20 -26.90 -22.76
C PRO A 194 -36.91 -25.45 -22.33
N PRO A 195 -36.39 -25.22 -21.10
CA PRO A 195 -36.10 -23.87 -20.60
C PRO A 195 -35.40 -23.06 -21.68
N SER A 196 -36.00 -21.92 -22.03
CA SER A 196 -35.45 -21.05 -23.06
C SER A 196 -34.02 -20.68 -22.67
N PHE A 197 -33.23 -20.35 -23.69
CA PHE A 197 -31.87 -19.91 -23.48
C PHE A 197 -31.78 -18.73 -22.48
N THR A 198 -32.80 -17.88 -22.42
CA THR A 198 -32.92 -16.76 -21.48
C THR A 198 -33.29 -17.18 -20.05
N ARG A 199 -34.08 -18.25 -19.86
CA ARG A 199 -34.30 -18.84 -18.53
C ARG A 199 -33.00 -19.33 -17.92
N LYS A 200 -32.23 -20.06 -18.70
CA LYS A 200 -30.96 -20.63 -18.28
C LYS A 200 -29.94 -19.53 -17.96
N ALA A 201 -29.97 -18.42 -18.69
CA ALA A 201 -29.16 -17.24 -18.37
C ALA A 201 -29.59 -16.58 -17.05
N ALA A 202 -30.89 -16.49 -16.76
CA ALA A 202 -31.40 -15.94 -15.50
C ALA A 202 -31.08 -16.82 -14.28
N GLU A 203 -31.26 -18.14 -14.41
CA GLU A 203 -30.92 -19.12 -13.36
C GLU A 203 -29.42 -19.07 -13.04
N ARG A 204 -28.56 -19.03 -14.07
CA ARG A 204 -27.12 -18.87 -13.92
C ARG A 204 -26.76 -17.59 -13.16
N LEU A 205 -27.36 -16.45 -13.51
CA LEU A 205 -27.08 -15.19 -12.81
C LEU A 205 -27.41 -15.28 -11.30
N CYS A 206 -28.54 -15.89 -10.94
CA CYS A 206 -28.92 -16.08 -9.54
C CYS A 206 -28.01 -17.07 -8.80
N GLU A 207 -27.61 -18.17 -9.46
CA GLU A 207 -26.72 -19.19 -8.86
C GLU A 207 -25.29 -18.69 -8.68
N MET A 208 -24.84 -17.81 -9.58
CA MET A 208 -23.48 -17.30 -9.58
C MET A 208 -23.32 -16.20 -8.51
N HIS A 209 -24.34 -15.36 -8.28
CA HIS A 209 -24.20 -14.19 -7.41
C HIS A 209 -23.92 -14.52 -5.93
N VAL A 210 -22.85 -13.92 -5.40
CA VAL A 210 -22.52 -13.93 -3.97
C VAL A 210 -22.95 -12.59 -3.38
N SER A 211 -23.99 -12.61 -2.54
CA SER A 211 -24.52 -11.39 -1.91
C SER A 211 -23.51 -10.73 -0.99
N ARG A 212 -23.47 -9.39 -1.02
CA ARG A 212 -22.60 -8.52 -0.23
C ARG A 212 -22.95 -8.42 1.26
N HIS A 213 -23.71 -9.35 1.83
CA HIS A 213 -24.31 -9.22 3.16
C HIS A 213 -23.36 -9.29 4.38
N ARG A 214 -22.08 -8.92 4.25
CA ARG A 214 -21.15 -8.71 5.39
C ARG A 214 -20.30 -7.45 5.28
N SER A 215 -19.90 -7.02 4.08
CA SER A 215 -19.03 -5.85 3.89
C SER A 215 -19.78 -4.52 3.90
N ALA A 216 -21.02 -4.50 3.39
CA ALA A 216 -21.94 -3.36 3.54
C ALA A 216 -22.37 -3.20 5.01
N GLU A 217 -22.53 -4.31 5.75
CA GLU A 217 -22.78 -4.29 7.19
C GLU A 217 -21.60 -3.70 7.97
N PHE A 218 -20.36 -3.95 7.56
CA PHE A 218 -19.15 -3.41 8.21
C PHE A 218 -19.02 -1.89 8.05
N LEU A 219 -19.20 -1.35 6.83
CA LEU A 219 -19.13 0.10 6.59
C LEU A 219 -20.37 0.83 7.14
N SER A 220 -21.56 0.25 6.99
CA SER A 220 -22.79 0.76 7.61
C SER A 220 -22.69 0.72 9.14
N SER A 221 -22.10 -0.33 9.72
CA SER A 221 -21.80 -0.42 11.15
C SER A 221 -20.82 0.66 11.59
N LYS A 222 -19.74 0.93 10.84
CA LYS A 222 -18.81 2.03 11.17
C LYS A 222 -19.46 3.41 11.07
N ILE A 223 -20.27 3.66 10.05
CA ILE A 223 -21.01 4.91 9.87
C ILE A 223 -22.05 5.07 10.99
N ASN A 224 -22.82 4.03 11.30
CA ASN A 224 -23.80 4.05 12.38
C ASN A 224 -23.15 4.17 13.76
N GLN A 225 -22.03 3.50 14.00
CA GLN A 225 -21.26 3.62 15.25
C GLN A 225 -20.61 5.01 15.40
N ALA A 226 -20.22 5.65 14.29
CA ALA A 226 -19.79 7.05 14.30
C ALA A 226 -20.96 8.01 14.55
N LEU A 227 -22.13 7.77 13.96
CA LEU A 227 -23.36 8.55 14.19
C LEU A 227 -23.87 8.40 15.63
N GLU A 228 -23.86 7.20 16.20
CA GLU A 228 -24.25 6.94 17.59
C GLU A 228 -23.32 7.61 18.61
N LYS A 229 -22.02 7.74 18.28
CA LYS A 229 -21.05 8.48 19.10
C LYS A 229 -21.25 10.01 19.03
N LEU A 230 -21.91 10.51 17.98
CA LEU A 230 -22.09 11.94 17.72
C LEU A 230 -23.46 12.49 18.12
N ILE A 231 -24.45 11.63 18.37
CA ILE A 231 -25.77 12.01 18.86
C ILE A 231 -25.84 11.72 20.37
N PRO A 232 -25.67 12.72 21.26
CA PRO A 232 -26.06 12.53 22.65
C PRO A 232 -27.57 12.21 22.66
N SER A 233 -27.92 11.08 23.27
CA SER A 233 -29.29 10.67 23.58
C SER A 233 -30.22 11.88 23.79
N GLU A 234 -31.21 12.06 22.91
CA GLU A 234 -32.27 13.07 23.00
C GLU A 234 -33.15 12.95 24.27
N LYS A 235 -32.79 12.08 25.21
CA LYS A 235 -33.45 11.93 26.51
C LYS A 235 -32.59 12.44 27.65
N ALA A 236 -32.10 13.67 27.59
CA ALA A 236 -31.82 14.44 28.79
C ALA A 236 -31.80 15.95 28.51
N THR A 237 -32.34 16.72 29.46
CA THR A 237 -32.26 18.18 29.60
C THR A 237 -33.06 19.05 28.62
N LYS A 238 -34.32 19.30 29.00
CA LYS A 238 -34.92 20.64 28.90
C LYS A 238 -33.98 21.64 29.59
N GLY A 239 -33.28 22.46 28.81
CA GLY A 239 -32.46 23.56 29.30
C GLY A 239 -32.10 24.48 28.16
N SER A 240 -32.62 25.71 28.22
CA SER A 240 -32.44 26.79 27.26
C SER A 240 -30.98 27.00 26.84
N LEU A 241 -30.67 26.82 25.56
CA LEU A 241 -29.49 27.42 24.93
C LEU A 241 -29.88 27.85 23.52
N GLU A 242 -29.81 29.16 23.26
CA GLU A 242 -30.10 29.79 21.98
C GLU A 242 -29.24 29.15 20.89
N ARG A 243 -29.83 28.24 20.12
CA ARG A 243 -29.23 27.66 18.93
C ARG A 243 -29.36 28.72 17.84
N SER A 244 -28.25 29.33 17.42
CA SER A 244 -28.23 30.21 16.25
C SER A 244 -28.83 29.45 15.08
N THR A 245 -29.96 29.92 14.57
CA THR A 245 -30.69 29.34 13.45
C THR A 245 -29.88 29.58 12.17
N ILE A 246 -28.90 28.72 11.91
CA ILE A 246 -28.25 28.65 10.60
C ILE A 246 -29.33 28.24 9.60
N SER A 247 -29.52 29.03 8.54
CA SER A 247 -30.51 28.74 7.50
C SER A 247 -30.17 27.44 6.78
N SER A 248 -31.18 26.66 6.38
CA SER A 248 -31.03 25.46 5.55
C SER A 248 -30.17 25.70 4.31
N ASP A 249 -30.27 26.91 3.72
CA ASP A 249 -29.47 27.32 2.56
C ASP A 249 -27.98 27.46 2.89
N GLU A 250 -27.66 27.90 4.11
CA GLU A 250 -26.29 28.08 4.58
C GLU A 250 -25.64 26.72 4.92
N MET A 251 -26.40 25.78 5.50
CA MET A 251 -25.96 24.38 5.70
C MET A 251 -25.65 23.69 4.37
N ILE A 252 -26.53 23.87 3.37
CA ILE A 252 -26.35 23.33 2.02
C ILE A 252 -25.14 23.99 1.34
N TYR A 253 -24.95 25.31 1.51
CA TYR A 253 -23.81 26.02 0.96
C TYR A 253 -22.48 25.56 1.57
N LYS A 254 -22.40 25.43 2.90
CA LYS A 254 -21.20 24.96 3.62
C LYS A 254 -20.85 23.52 3.27
N GLY A 255 -21.82 22.60 3.27
CA GLY A 255 -21.61 21.21 2.88
C GLY A 255 -21.19 21.06 1.41
N ARG A 256 -21.80 21.83 0.48
CA ARG A 256 -21.39 21.83 -0.93
C ARG A 256 -19.99 22.40 -1.13
N LYS A 257 -19.60 23.42 -0.36
CA LYS A 257 -18.26 24.00 -0.41
C LYS A 257 -17.21 22.96 -0.01
N GLN A 258 -17.40 22.30 1.12
CA GLN A 258 -16.48 21.26 1.59
C GLN A 258 -16.41 20.06 0.65
N LEU A 259 -17.55 19.61 0.11
CA LEU A 259 -17.57 18.52 -0.87
C LEU A 259 -16.76 18.88 -2.13
N MET A 260 -16.88 20.13 -2.59
CA MET A 260 -16.10 20.61 -3.71
C MET A 260 -14.60 20.69 -3.38
N GLU A 261 -14.23 21.11 -2.18
CA GLU A 261 -12.83 21.15 -1.72
C GLU A 261 -12.22 19.73 -1.63
N ILE A 262 -12.96 18.77 -1.08
CA ILE A 262 -12.55 17.36 -1.03
C ILE A 262 -12.30 16.84 -2.45
N LEU A 263 -13.25 17.05 -3.36
CA LEU A 263 -13.14 16.59 -4.74
C LEU A 263 -12.06 17.32 -5.55
N GLU A 264 -11.83 18.62 -5.31
CA GLU A 264 -10.85 19.42 -6.03
C GLU A 264 -9.40 19.14 -5.59
N ALA A 265 -9.20 18.49 -4.42
CA ALA A 265 -7.89 18.07 -3.95
C ALA A 265 -7.22 17.06 -4.92
N ASP A 266 -7.98 16.08 -5.41
CA ASP A 266 -7.53 15.14 -6.46
C ASP A 266 -8.70 14.55 -7.26
N ILE A 267 -9.34 15.39 -8.09
CA ILE A 267 -10.50 14.97 -8.88
C ILE A 267 -10.20 13.81 -9.84
N GLU A 268 -8.94 13.66 -10.28
CA GLU A 268 -8.57 12.58 -11.19
C GLU A 268 -8.61 11.24 -10.43
N LEU A 269 -8.04 11.17 -9.22
CA LEU A 269 -8.14 9.99 -8.36
C LEU A 269 -9.60 9.64 -8.02
N PHE A 270 -10.43 10.64 -7.70
CA PHE A 270 -11.86 10.38 -7.47
C PHE A 270 -12.55 9.84 -8.71
N LEU A 271 -12.26 10.38 -9.90
CA LEU A 271 -12.85 9.87 -11.14
C LEU A 271 -12.39 8.44 -11.43
N ASP A 272 -11.15 8.10 -11.15
CA ASP A 272 -10.59 6.77 -11.32
C ASP A 272 -11.30 5.78 -10.39
N VAL A 273 -11.42 6.08 -9.09
CA VAL A 273 -12.12 5.23 -8.11
C VAL A 273 -13.61 5.14 -8.40
N LEU A 274 -14.28 6.22 -8.81
CA LEU A 274 -15.72 6.20 -9.10
C LEU A 274 -16.04 5.42 -10.37
N CYS A 275 -15.16 5.45 -11.37
CA CYS A 275 -15.30 4.61 -12.55
C CYS A 275 -15.06 3.14 -12.21
N PHE A 276 -14.05 2.88 -11.39
CA PHE A 276 -13.68 1.53 -10.95
C PHE A 276 -14.75 0.87 -10.08
N CYS A 277 -15.32 1.63 -9.14
CA CYS A 277 -16.43 1.20 -8.30
C CYS A 277 -17.79 1.30 -9.03
N TYR A 278 -17.84 1.45 -10.35
CA TYR A 278 -19.07 1.57 -11.15
C TYR A 278 -20.10 2.57 -10.59
N VAL A 279 -19.66 3.70 -10.00
CA VAL A 279 -20.55 4.82 -9.63
C VAL A 279 -20.82 5.70 -10.84
N ILE A 280 -19.83 5.82 -11.72
CA ILE A 280 -19.95 6.40 -13.06
C ILE A 280 -19.54 5.37 -14.11
N THR A 281 -20.07 5.49 -15.32
CA THR A 281 -19.69 4.64 -16.45
C THR A 281 -18.37 5.12 -17.07
N LEU A 282 -17.64 4.24 -17.75
CA LEU A 282 -16.44 4.60 -18.50
C LEU A 282 -16.70 5.71 -19.54
N LYS A 283 -17.88 5.70 -20.15
CA LYS A 283 -18.30 6.74 -21.08
C LYS A 283 -18.38 8.10 -20.39
N GLU A 284 -19.00 8.17 -19.22
CA GLU A 284 -19.10 9.40 -18.44
C GLU A 284 -17.73 9.85 -17.92
N TYR A 285 -16.89 8.93 -17.45
CA TYR A 285 -15.50 9.21 -17.10
C TYR A 285 -14.79 9.92 -18.26
N ARG A 286 -14.87 9.36 -19.47
CA ARG A 286 -14.25 9.95 -20.68
C ARG A 286 -14.83 11.31 -21.01
N GLU A 287 -16.14 11.50 -20.89
CA GLU A 287 -16.78 12.81 -21.16
C GLU A 287 -16.36 13.87 -20.11
N ILE A 288 -16.29 13.51 -18.83
CA ILE A 288 -15.82 14.42 -17.77
C ILE A 288 -14.33 14.76 -17.99
N PHE A 289 -13.54 13.76 -18.37
CA PHE A 289 -12.11 13.91 -18.62
C PHE A 289 -11.79 14.73 -19.88
N LYS A 290 -12.54 14.54 -20.98
CA LYS A 290 -12.29 15.19 -22.27
C LYS A 290 -12.71 16.67 -22.32
N VAL A 291 -13.77 17.06 -21.61
CA VAL A 291 -14.50 18.29 -21.97
C VAL A 291 -13.94 19.56 -21.29
N TRP A 292 -13.14 19.48 -20.22
CA TRP A 292 -12.72 20.71 -19.49
C TRP A 292 -11.34 20.64 -18.84
N LYS A 293 -10.52 21.70 -19.07
CA LYS A 293 -9.26 21.94 -18.34
C LYS A 293 -9.45 22.49 -16.91
N ILE A 294 -10.70 22.76 -16.49
CA ILE A 294 -11.01 23.46 -15.23
C ILE A 294 -11.63 22.48 -14.22
N LEU A 295 -10.90 22.19 -13.14
CA LEU A 295 -11.24 21.23 -12.08
C LEU A 295 -12.66 21.43 -11.53
N LYS A 296 -13.00 22.67 -11.16
CA LYS A 296 -14.33 23.05 -10.64
C LYS A 296 -15.51 22.69 -11.53
N ARG A 297 -15.29 22.63 -12.85
CA ARG A 297 -16.35 22.24 -13.80
C ARG A 297 -16.47 20.72 -13.93
N LYS A 298 -15.37 19.98 -13.77
CA LYS A 298 -15.38 18.52 -13.66
C LYS A 298 -16.18 18.07 -12.42
N SER A 299 -15.86 18.60 -11.25
CA SER A 299 -16.53 18.25 -9.99
C SER A 299 -18.03 18.57 -10.03
N LYS A 300 -18.43 19.73 -10.58
CA LYS A 300 -19.86 20.06 -10.76
C LYS A 300 -20.59 19.09 -11.69
N LYS A 301 -19.95 18.69 -12.80
CA LYS A 301 -20.58 17.75 -13.74
C LYS A 301 -20.70 16.36 -13.13
N LEU A 302 -19.67 15.92 -12.40
CA LEU A 302 -19.67 14.66 -11.65
C LEU A 302 -20.82 14.63 -10.64
N LEU A 303 -20.96 15.66 -9.81
CA LEU A 303 -22.03 15.77 -8.82
C LEU A 303 -23.43 15.76 -9.46
N SER A 304 -23.61 16.42 -10.61
CA SER A 304 -24.86 16.36 -11.38
C SER A 304 -25.21 14.94 -11.80
N ILE A 305 -24.21 14.18 -12.30
CA ILE A 305 -24.42 12.79 -12.75
C ILE A 305 -24.82 11.91 -11.56
N ILE A 306 -24.13 12.03 -10.43
CA ILE A 306 -24.41 11.22 -9.23
C ILE A 306 -25.80 11.55 -8.68
N GLN A 307 -26.14 12.85 -8.60
CA GLN A 307 -27.44 13.29 -8.09
C GLN A 307 -28.59 12.82 -8.99
N GLU A 308 -28.42 12.84 -10.31
CA GLU A 308 -29.40 12.32 -11.28
C GLU A 308 -29.59 10.80 -11.19
N ARG A 309 -28.65 10.07 -10.57
CA ARG A 309 -28.68 8.61 -10.40
C ARG A 309 -29.40 8.13 -9.14
N GLY A 310 -29.83 9.04 -8.27
CA GLY A 310 -30.63 8.72 -7.08
C GLY A 310 -29.84 8.55 -5.79
N GLU A 311 -30.55 8.21 -4.73
CA GLU A 311 -30.02 8.17 -3.36
C GLU A 311 -28.95 7.10 -3.17
N GLN A 312 -29.19 5.90 -3.71
CA GLN A 312 -28.22 4.81 -3.58
C GLN A 312 -26.88 5.12 -4.28
N ALA A 313 -26.93 5.82 -5.42
CA ALA A 313 -25.73 6.29 -6.09
C ALA A 313 -24.98 7.36 -5.27
N CYS A 314 -25.71 8.21 -4.54
CA CYS A 314 -25.11 9.15 -3.58
C CYS A 314 -24.44 8.44 -2.41
N CYS A 315 -25.06 7.38 -1.86
CA CYS A 315 -24.47 6.57 -0.78
C CYS A 315 -23.15 5.94 -1.23
N ARG A 316 -23.15 5.28 -2.40
CA ARG A 316 -21.93 4.67 -2.97
C ARG A 316 -20.86 5.69 -3.32
N PHE A 317 -21.26 6.88 -3.76
CA PHE A 317 -20.34 8.00 -3.96
C PHE A 317 -19.66 8.42 -2.65
N LEU A 318 -20.39 8.48 -1.54
CA LEU A 318 -19.82 8.78 -0.23
C LEU A 318 -18.90 7.66 0.28
N GLU A 319 -19.25 6.40 0.03
CA GLU A 319 -18.34 5.26 0.30
C GLU A 319 -17.04 5.39 -0.48
N CYS A 320 -17.10 5.73 -1.77
CA CYS A 320 -15.91 5.96 -2.60
C CYS A 320 -15.10 7.16 -2.11
N ILE A 321 -15.76 8.21 -1.61
CA ILE A 321 -15.08 9.34 -1.00
C ILE A 321 -14.31 8.90 0.25
N GLU A 322 -14.94 8.08 1.09
CA GLU A 322 -14.32 7.55 2.31
C GLU A 322 -13.15 6.60 2.00
N ILE A 323 -13.20 5.87 0.86
CA ILE A 323 -12.09 5.06 0.35
C ILE A 323 -10.91 5.94 -0.07
N VAL A 324 -11.16 6.99 -0.86
CA VAL A 324 -10.10 7.89 -1.36
C VAL A 324 -9.52 8.74 -0.23
N ARG A 325 -10.37 9.16 0.70
CA ARG A 325 -10.00 10.03 1.82
C ARG A 325 -10.84 9.70 3.06
N PRO A 326 -10.37 8.81 3.94
CA PRO A 326 -11.05 8.48 5.18
C PRO A 326 -11.33 9.71 6.06
N GLY A 327 -12.46 9.73 6.76
CA GLY A 327 -12.95 10.84 7.57
C GLY A 327 -13.69 11.93 6.80
N SER A 328 -13.76 11.85 5.46
CA SER A 328 -14.45 12.83 4.63
C SER A 328 -15.96 12.86 4.88
N VAL A 329 -16.58 11.71 5.12
CA VAL A 329 -18.02 11.64 5.45
C VAL A 329 -18.30 12.37 6.78
N LEU A 330 -17.41 12.25 7.76
CA LEU A 330 -17.53 12.95 9.04
C LEU A 330 -17.41 14.47 8.89
N ILE A 331 -16.49 14.94 8.04
CA ILE A 331 -16.33 16.36 7.70
C ILE A 331 -17.62 16.91 7.09
N LEU A 332 -18.19 16.21 6.11
CA LEU A 332 -19.43 16.61 5.42
C LEU A 332 -20.64 16.64 6.35
N LEU A 333 -20.75 15.67 7.27
CA LEU A 333 -21.80 15.63 8.28
C LEU A 333 -21.66 16.78 9.27
N SER A 334 -20.43 17.06 9.74
CA SER A 334 -20.16 18.15 10.70
C SER A 334 -20.54 19.52 10.14
N ALA A 335 -20.26 19.79 8.87
CA ALA A 335 -20.67 21.05 8.24
C ALA A 335 -22.17 21.15 7.96
N ARG A 336 -22.85 20.02 7.76
CA ARG A 336 -24.31 20.01 7.59
C ARG A 336 -25.01 20.31 8.91
N HIS A 337 -24.54 19.78 10.03
CA HIS A 337 -25.24 19.92 11.32
C HIS A 337 -24.92 21.20 12.11
N GLY A 338 -24.04 22.06 11.60
CA GLY A 338 -23.66 23.31 12.28
C GLY A 338 -23.07 23.05 13.66
N LEU A 339 -22.45 21.88 13.85
CA LEU A 339 -21.73 21.56 15.08
C LEU A 339 -20.47 22.44 15.08
N ASP A 340 -20.48 23.49 15.89
CA ASP A 340 -19.31 24.32 16.11
C ASP A 340 -18.14 23.43 16.50
N GLN A 341 -16.98 23.66 15.87
CA GLN A 341 -15.71 23.12 16.32
C GLN A 341 -15.38 23.77 17.67
N THR A 342 -15.91 23.21 18.77
CA THR A 342 -15.44 23.51 20.12
C THR A 342 -14.81 22.27 20.74
N PRO A 343 -13.63 22.39 21.38
CA PRO A 343 -12.93 21.25 21.95
C PRO A 343 -13.65 20.78 23.22
N LEU A 344 -14.05 19.52 23.25
CA LEU A 344 -14.59 18.90 24.46
C LEU A 344 -13.47 18.78 25.52
N LYS A 345 -13.58 19.63 26.55
CA LYS A 345 -12.77 19.60 27.78
C LYS A 345 -13.02 18.31 28.57
N ALA A 346 -11.93 17.82 29.18
CA ALA A 346 -11.88 16.70 30.10
C ALA A 346 -12.68 16.93 31.40
N VAL A 347 -13.50 15.93 31.77
CA VAL A 347 -13.95 15.58 33.13
C VAL A 347 -14.28 14.07 33.07
N GLY A 348 -13.81 13.15 33.92
CA GLY A 348 -12.97 13.18 35.10
C GLY A 348 -12.53 11.74 35.41
N GLN A 349 -11.52 11.62 36.26
CA GLN A 349 -10.83 10.39 36.66
C GLN A 349 -11.77 9.29 37.21
N ILE A 350 -11.57 8.06 36.74
CA ILE A 350 -11.69 6.83 37.54
C ILE A 350 -10.45 5.98 37.24
N GLY A 351 -9.72 5.60 38.29
CA GLY A 351 -8.46 4.85 38.25
C GLY A 351 -8.60 3.39 37.77
N PRO A 352 -7.47 2.65 37.71
CA PRO A 352 -7.11 1.86 36.54
C PRO A 352 -7.57 0.40 36.62
N GLN A 353 -8.00 -0.15 35.48
CA GLN A 353 -7.80 -1.57 35.20
C GLN A 353 -6.77 -1.73 34.10
N ARG A 354 -5.83 -2.61 34.40
CA ARG A 354 -4.56 -2.90 33.74
C ARG A 354 -4.85 -3.73 32.50
N GLU A 355 -4.68 -3.15 31.32
CA GLU A 355 -4.86 -3.83 30.05
C GLU A 355 -3.53 -3.86 29.30
N GLU A 356 -2.90 -5.04 29.33
CA GLU A 356 -1.60 -5.33 28.72
C GLU A 356 -1.69 -5.22 27.20
N SER A 357 -0.95 -4.24 26.68
CA SER A 357 -0.83 -3.96 25.25
C SER A 357 0.10 -4.96 24.58
N ARG A 358 -0.41 -5.73 23.61
CA ARG A 358 0.37 -6.61 22.75
C ARG A 358 1.14 -5.79 21.72
N LYS A 359 2.47 -5.96 21.69
CA LYS A 359 3.42 -5.35 20.75
C LYS A 359 3.21 -5.89 19.33
N LEU A 360 3.09 -4.98 18.37
CA LEU A 360 3.13 -5.25 16.93
C LEU A 360 4.54 -4.93 16.44
N GLU A 361 5.38 -5.93 16.21
CA GLU A 361 6.70 -5.74 15.60
C GLU A 361 6.56 -5.66 14.07
N ASN A 362 6.79 -4.47 13.52
CA ASN A 362 7.06 -4.23 12.11
C ASN A 362 8.55 -4.41 11.82
N SER A 363 8.87 -5.04 10.68
CA SER A 363 10.21 -5.19 10.14
C SER A 363 10.80 -3.83 9.77
N ALA A 364 11.68 -3.27 10.62
CA ALA A 364 12.40 -2.04 10.31
C ALA A 364 13.61 -2.35 9.41
N SER A 365 13.61 -1.78 8.20
CA SER A 365 14.79 -1.66 7.34
C SER A 365 15.87 -0.85 8.08
N SER A 366 17.13 -1.28 7.97
CA SER A 366 18.23 -0.66 8.70
C SER A 366 18.67 0.65 8.03
N TRP A 367 18.36 1.79 8.65
CA TRP A 367 18.75 3.13 8.21
C TRP A 367 20.22 3.51 8.48
N GLU A 368 21.09 2.54 8.75
CA GLU A 368 22.43 2.75 9.33
C GLU A 368 23.46 3.51 8.44
N SER A 369 23.11 3.96 7.23
CA SER A 369 24.07 4.50 6.24
C SER A 369 23.91 5.98 5.85
N VAL A 370 23.04 6.79 6.48
CA VAL A 370 22.78 8.16 5.97
C VAL A 370 23.72 9.26 6.49
N LEU A 371 24.59 8.95 7.46
CA LEU A 371 25.65 9.88 7.84
C LEU A 371 26.77 9.84 6.78
N CYS A 372 26.92 10.93 6.02
CA CYS A 372 28.18 11.23 5.34
C CYS A 372 29.33 11.08 6.34
N ASP A 373 30.49 10.58 5.89
CA ASP A 373 31.75 10.43 6.64
C ASP A 373 32.00 11.58 7.64
N LEU A 374 31.37 11.49 8.81
CA LEU A 374 31.62 12.43 9.88
C LEU A 374 32.92 11.97 10.51
N ARG A 375 33.97 12.74 10.24
CA ARG A 375 35.10 12.90 11.14
C ARG A 375 34.64 13.56 12.45
N LEU A 376 33.64 13.00 13.12
CA LEU A 376 33.29 13.36 14.49
C LEU A 376 34.33 12.71 15.40
N ARG A 377 35.35 13.48 15.77
CA ARG A 377 36.03 13.25 17.04
C ARG A 377 35.23 14.00 18.12
N GLU A 378 35.12 13.31 19.25
CA GLU A 378 34.55 13.69 20.55
C GLU A 378 33.04 13.35 20.74
N ASP A 379 32.82 12.40 21.66
CA ASP A 379 31.57 11.92 22.29
C ASP A 379 30.32 11.86 21.40
N LEU A 380 30.25 10.81 20.56
CA LEU A 380 29.06 10.51 19.76
C LEU A 380 27.85 10.16 20.65
N PRO A 381 26.64 10.68 20.35
CA PRO A 381 25.43 10.27 21.04
C PRO A 381 25.22 8.75 20.96
N GLU A 382 24.69 8.17 22.03
CA GLU A 382 24.33 6.76 22.09
C GLU A 382 23.20 6.47 21.08
N LYS A 383 23.45 5.56 20.13
CA LYS A 383 22.48 5.20 19.11
C LYS A 383 21.33 4.40 19.72
N MET A 384 20.11 4.74 19.32
CA MET A 384 18.91 4.07 19.80
C MET A 384 17.87 3.87 18.70
N ARG A 385 16.95 2.95 18.94
CA ARG A 385 15.72 2.78 18.15
C ARG A 385 14.50 3.00 19.05
N PRO A 386 13.51 3.78 18.61
CA PRO A 386 12.28 4.00 19.36
C PRO A 386 11.37 2.77 19.32
N GLU A 387 10.57 2.60 20.36
CA GLU A 387 9.36 1.78 20.30
C GLU A 387 8.34 2.48 19.39
N VAL A 388 7.93 1.78 18.35
CA VAL A 388 6.93 2.26 17.40
C VAL A 388 5.57 1.71 17.77
N PHE A 389 4.55 2.57 17.86
CA PHE A 389 3.18 2.16 18.15
C PHE A 389 2.17 3.04 17.42
N TRP A 390 1.02 2.46 17.11
CA TRP A 390 -0.06 3.16 16.43
C TRP A 390 -0.96 3.90 17.42
N ASP A 391 -1.18 5.19 17.21
CA ASP A 391 -2.19 5.96 17.94
C ASP A 391 -3.56 5.80 17.26
N SER A 392 -4.39 4.92 17.80
CA SER A 392 -5.74 4.66 17.28
C SER A 392 -6.70 5.84 17.43
N GLU A 393 -6.46 6.75 18.37
CA GLU A 393 -7.33 7.92 18.60
C GLU A 393 -7.05 9.04 17.59
N LYS A 394 -5.77 9.25 17.27
CA LYS A 394 -5.32 10.33 16.37
C LYS A 394 -4.90 9.88 14.98
N GLY A 395 -4.92 8.57 14.71
CA GLY A 395 -4.71 7.99 13.37
C GLY A 395 -3.29 8.15 12.82
N HIS A 396 -2.27 8.17 13.67
CA HIS A 396 -0.87 8.27 13.24
C HIS A 396 0.07 7.41 14.09
N GLU A 397 1.22 7.08 13.53
CA GLU A 397 2.29 6.36 14.23
C GLU A 397 3.01 7.29 15.23
N LYS A 398 3.31 6.76 16.42
CA LYS A 398 4.09 7.42 17.46
C LYS A 398 5.34 6.62 17.79
N TYR A 399 6.36 7.37 18.16
CA TYR A 399 7.64 6.88 18.65
C TYR A 399 7.73 7.11 20.14
N ARG A 400 8.20 6.12 20.88
CA ARG A 400 8.50 6.23 22.32
C ARG A 400 9.89 5.73 22.59
N VAL A 401 10.62 6.50 23.38
CA VAL A 401 11.94 6.15 23.89
C VAL A 401 11.92 6.27 25.40
N ARG A 402 12.49 5.27 26.08
CA ARG A 402 12.70 5.30 27.53
C ARG A 402 14.20 5.38 27.82
N PHE A 403 14.62 6.49 28.40
CA PHE A 403 15.98 6.68 28.87
C PHE A 403 16.08 6.29 30.34
N THR A 404 17.09 5.49 30.69
CA THR A 404 17.31 5.00 32.06
C THR A 404 18.44 5.72 32.78
N LYS A 405 19.23 6.54 32.06
CA LYS A 405 20.40 7.26 32.55
C LYS A 405 20.55 8.60 31.83
N ALA A 406 21.31 9.50 32.43
CA ALA A 406 21.75 10.73 31.78
C ALA A 406 22.63 10.42 30.55
N GLY A 407 22.51 11.23 29.50
CA GLY A 407 23.31 11.07 28.28
C GLY A 407 22.74 11.82 27.08
N SER A 408 23.45 11.71 25.96
CA SER A 408 22.98 12.18 24.65
C SER A 408 22.64 10.95 23.80
N PHE A 409 21.46 10.96 23.20
CA PHE A 409 20.94 9.80 22.47
C PHE A 409 20.42 10.19 21.09
N TYR A 410 20.79 9.42 20.07
CA TYR A 410 20.44 9.65 18.67
C TYR A 410 19.50 8.56 18.15
N CYS A 411 18.31 8.96 17.71
CA CYS A 411 17.33 8.09 17.09
C CYS A 411 17.69 7.77 15.64
N LEU A 412 17.92 6.48 15.33
CA LEU A 412 18.26 6.02 13.98
C LEU A 412 17.12 6.17 12.97
N ASP A 413 15.87 6.16 13.42
CA ASP A 413 14.70 6.15 12.54
C ASP A 413 14.20 7.58 12.22
N THR A 414 14.42 8.54 13.12
CA THR A 414 13.86 9.89 13.00
C THR A 414 14.89 11.01 13.07
N ASP A 415 16.18 10.67 13.14
CA ASP A 415 17.31 11.59 13.28
C ASP A 415 17.25 12.53 14.50
N LEU A 416 16.33 12.31 15.45
CA LEU A 416 16.16 13.15 16.63
C LEU A 416 17.30 12.87 17.62
N ILE A 417 17.91 13.93 18.17
CA ILE A 417 18.82 13.82 19.31
C ILE A 417 18.17 14.41 20.55
N CYS A 418 18.19 13.65 21.64
CA CYS A 418 17.77 14.13 22.96
C CYS A 418 18.94 14.05 23.93
N GLU A 419 19.22 15.16 24.61
CA GLU A 419 20.11 15.19 25.76
C GLU A 419 19.27 15.16 27.03
N VAL A 420 19.56 14.20 27.91
CA VAL A 420 18.79 13.94 29.12
C VAL A 420 19.70 13.96 30.35
N LYS A 421 19.22 14.54 31.45
CA LYS A 421 19.89 14.66 32.74
C LYS A 421 19.62 13.48 33.67
N GLU A 422 18.50 12.79 33.44
CA GLU A 422 18.02 11.68 34.27
C GLU A 422 17.09 10.76 33.47
N ALA A 423 16.53 9.75 34.12
CA ALA A 423 15.61 8.81 33.47
C ALA A 423 14.32 9.52 33.03
N VAL A 424 13.93 9.34 31.77
CA VAL A 424 12.80 10.05 31.17
C VAL A 424 12.18 9.26 30.04
N THR A 425 10.86 9.40 29.86
CA THR A 425 10.15 8.87 28.70
C THR A 425 9.87 10.00 27.73
N VAL A 426 10.36 9.87 26.49
CA VAL A 426 10.09 10.81 25.40
C VAL A 426 9.18 10.11 24.40
N THR A 427 8.02 10.70 24.13
CA THR A 427 7.06 10.24 23.12
C THR A 427 6.88 11.31 22.07
N TYR A 428 6.92 10.97 20.79
CA TYR A 428 6.82 11.96 19.72
C TYR A 428 6.27 11.37 18.42
N HIS A 429 5.94 12.23 17.47
CA HIS A 429 5.54 11.87 16.10
C HIS A 429 5.94 12.98 15.12
N PHE A 430 5.95 12.64 13.83
CA PHE A 430 5.99 13.63 12.75
C PHE A 430 4.62 14.32 12.66
N ASP A 431 4.58 15.64 12.78
CA ASP A 431 3.37 16.46 12.59
C ASP A 431 3.43 17.12 11.19
N SER A 432 2.31 17.72 10.78
CA SER A 432 2.11 18.22 9.42
C SER A 432 2.44 19.70 9.29
N TRP A 433 3.38 20.09 8.42
CA TRP A 433 3.61 21.50 8.12
C TRP A 433 2.37 22.17 7.48
N PRO A 434 1.69 21.59 6.46
CA PRO A 434 0.49 22.19 5.88
C PRO A 434 -0.60 22.51 6.89
N LYS A 435 -0.87 21.60 7.84
CA LYS A 435 -1.85 21.78 8.91
C LYS A 435 -1.65 23.06 9.73
N HIS A 436 -0.39 23.45 9.98
CA HIS A 436 -0.08 24.61 10.81
C HIS A 436 0.17 25.90 10.01
N LEU A 437 0.47 25.77 8.71
CA LEU A 437 0.81 26.90 7.83
C LEU A 437 -0.39 27.39 6.98
N GLU A 438 -1.51 26.68 6.96
CA GLU A 438 -2.75 27.10 6.28
C GLU A 438 -3.31 28.41 6.87
N GLY A 439 -3.42 29.45 6.03
CA GLY A 439 -3.99 30.75 6.41
C GLY A 439 -3.00 31.76 6.99
N GLN A 440 -1.73 31.39 7.21
CA GLN A 440 -0.66 32.32 7.58
C GLN A 440 0.12 32.76 6.33
N THR A 441 0.49 34.04 6.22
CA THR A 441 1.39 34.51 5.15
C THR A 441 2.81 34.03 5.43
N THR A 442 3.10 32.78 5.06
CA THR A 442 4.43 32.15 5.09
C THR A 442 5.34 32.64 3.96
N GLU A 443 5.00 33.76 3.30
CA GLU A 443 5.70 34.23 2.10
C GLU A 443 7.20 34.51 2.33
N GLU A 444 7.65 34.57 3.59
CA GLU A 444 9.03 34.81 4.00
C GLU A 444 9.82 33.57 4.48
N TRP A 445 9.19 32.43 4.80
CA TRP A 445 9.88 31.29 5.43
C TRP A 445 9.69 29.96 4.68
N HIS A 446 10.69 29.09 4.76
CA HIS A 446 10.68 27.76 4.17
C HIS A 446 11.10 26.68 5.16
N VAL A 447 10.57 25.48 4.97
CA VAL A 447 10.88 24.30 5.79
C VAL A 447 12.33 23.85 5.57
N ALA A 448 13.03 23.53 6.66
CA ALA A 448 14.40 23.00 6.65
C ALA A 448 14.53 21.57 7.19
N GLY A 449 13.44 20.97 7.68
CA GLY A 449 13.43 19.60 8.23
C GLY A 449 12.04 19.19 8.73
N PRO A 450 11.93 18.00 9.36
CA PRO A 450 10.65 17.48 9.81
C PRO A 450 10.07 18.31 10.96
N LEU A 451 8.74 18.38 11.01
CA LEU A 451 8.02 18.94 12.16
C LEU A 451 7.80 17.82 13.19
N LEU A 452 8.29 18.01 14.40
CA LEU A 452 8.23 17.02 15.47
C LEU A 452 7.36 17.54 16.62
N ASN A 453 6.36 16.75 17.00
CA ASN A 453 5.55 17.02 18.17
C ASN A 453 5.96 16.08 19.30
N ILE A 454 6.70 16.63 20.25
CA ILE A 454 7.38 15.90 21.31
C ILE A 454 6.62 16.09 22.63
N GLN A 455 6.52 15.02 23.41
CA GLN A 455 5.98 14.97 24.77
C GLN A 455 6.97 14.23 25.66
N VAL A 456 7.17 14.75 26.88
CA VAL A 456 8.23 14.28 27.78
C VAL A 456 7.68 14.15 29.20
N ASP A 457 8.06 13.08 29.89
CA ASP A 457 7.70 12.84 31.29
C ASP A 457 8.87 12.19 32.06
N PRO A 458 9.48 12.86 33.07
CA PRO A 458 9.24 14.24 33.49
C PRO A 458 9.91 15.27 32.56
N VAL A 459 9.28 16.43 32.39
CA VAL A 459 9.69 17.50 31.45
C VAL A 459 11.10 18.03 31.75
N GLU A 460 11.45 18.17 33.04
CA GLU A 460 12.69 18.77 33.52
C GLU A 460 13.95 17.93 33.22
N ALA A 461 13.74 16.65 32.89
CA ALA A 461 14.81 15.70 32.63
C ALA A 461 15.50 15.90 31.28
N VAL A 462 14.87 16.59 30.32
CA VAL A 462 15.49 16.87 29.01
C VAL A 462 16.24 18.19 29.05
N SER A 463 17.55 18.17 28.82
CA SER A 463 18.41 19.36 28.80
C SER A 463 18.40 20.07 27.46
N ALA A 464 18.36 19.31 26.36
CA ALA A 464 18.35 19.86 25.01
C ALA A 464 17.71 18.88 24.03
N VAL A 465 17.09 19.44 22.99
CA VAL A 465 16.60 18.68 21.83
C VAL A 465 17.29 19.21 20.59
N HIS A 466 17.82 18.32 19.77
CA HIS A 466 18.40 18.68 18.49
C HIS A 466 17.43 18.25 17.39
N PHE A 467 16.79 19.24 16.75
CA PHE A 467 15.85 19.02 15.66
C PHE A 467 16.61 18.86 14.34
N PRO A 468 16.39 17.78 13.58
CA PRO A 468 17.11 17.54 12.35
C PRO A 468 16.75 18.58 11.27
N HIS A 469 17.72 18.90 10.42
CA HIS A 469 17.54 19.70 9.22
C HIS A 469 18.41 19.18 8.07
N PHE A 470 17.96 19.44 6.84
CA PHE A 470 18.69 19.04 5.63
C PHE A 470 19.57 20.16 5.05
N LEU A 471 19.63 21.35 5.66
CA LEU A 471 20.48 22.46 5.16
C LEU A 471 21.97 22.13 5.25
N CYS A 472 22.75 22.50 4.23
CA CYS A 472 24.22 22.43 4.25
C CYS A 472 24.80 23.82 4.54
N LEU A 473 25.40 23.99 5.72
CA LEU A 473 25.75 25.30 6.29
C LEU A 473 27.26 25.61 6.34
N GLU A 474 28.13 24.77 5.74
CA GLU A 474 29.59 24.85 5.89
C GLU A 474 30.23 26.22 5.52
N ASP A 475 29.54 27.09 4.77
CA ASP A 475 30.02 28.42 4.35
C ASP A 475 28.98 29.55 4.54
N GLU A 476 27.87 29.30 5.25
CA GLU A 476 26.70 30.20 5.26
C GLU A 476 26.35 30.73 6.66
N ASP A 477 25.71 31.91 6.70
CA ASP A 477 25.31 32.58 7.94
C ASP A 477 24.15 31.86 8.63
N SER A 478 24.45 31.11 9.69
CA SER A 478 23.46 30.35 10.46
C SER A 478 22.40 31.24 11.13
N SER A 479 22.54 32.58 11.13
CA SER A 479 21.54 33.51 11.64
C SER A 479 20.21 33.49 10.88
N GLN A 480 20.16 32.85 9.71
CA GLN A 480 18.95 32.75 8.88
C GLN A 480 18.10 31.51 9.21
N VAL A 481 18.61 30.60 10.05
CA VAL A 481 17.89 29.41 10.51
C VAL A 481 17.16 29.72 11.81
N HIS A 482 15.88 29.34 11.87
CA HIS A 482 15.03 29.51 13.04
C HIS A 482 14.28 28.21 13.34
N ILE A 483 13.74 28.10 14.56
CA ILE A 483 12.82 27.03 14.93
C ILE A 483 11.41 27.61 14.88
N ALA A 484 10.54 27.01 14.07
CA ALA A 484 9.12 27.30 14.14
C ALA A 484 8.54 26.57 15.36
N HIS A 485 7.89 27.31 16.25
CA HIS A 485 7.21 26.78 17.42
C HIS A 485 5.72 27.08 17.30
N PHE A 486 4.88 26.04 17.29
CA PHE A 486 3.43 26.19 17.21
C PHE A 486 2.79 26.08 18.60
N VAL A 487 2.11 27.16 19.00
CA VAL A 487 1.33 27.30 20.23
C VAL A 487 -0.13 27.65 19.90
N GLU A 488 -1.03 27.65 20.88
CA GLU A 488 -2.45 28.00 20.69
C GLU A 488 -2.65 29.38 20.03
N GLU A 489 -1.74 30.33 20.27
CA GLU A 489 -1.77 31.69 19.73
C GLU A 489 -1.19 31.81 18.30
N GLY A 490 -0.64 30.73 17.73
CA GLY A 490 -0.08 30.68 16.38
C GLY A 490 1.39 30.26 16.31
N MET A 491 2.06 30.63 15.20
CA MET A 491 3.48 30.33 14.98
C MET A 491 4.38 31.39 15.62
N VAL A 492 5.26 30.94 16.52
CA VAL A 492 6.31 31.74 17.15
C VAL A 492 7.67 31.34 16.55
N LEU A 493 8.50 32.34 16.23
CA LEU A 493 9.86 32.13 15.77
C LEU A 493 10.82 32.08 16.97
N GLU A 494 11.37 30.90 17.23
CA GLU A 494 12.40 30.69 18.23
C GLU A 494 13.79 30.76 17.58
N ARG A 495 14.74 31.40 18.26
CA ARG A 495 16.15 31.36 17.85
C ARG A 495 16.77 30.08 18.42
N PRO A 496 17.45 29.27 17.59
CA PRO A 496 18.19 28.12 18.10
C PRO A 496 19.37 28.58 18.95
N ASP A 497 19.67 27.86 20.03
CA ASP A 497 20.85 28.11 20.87
C ASP A 497 22.13 27.81 20.09
N ARG A 498 22.09 26.74 19.28
CA ARG A 498 23.19 26.35 18.39
C ARG A 498 22.64 25.81 17.08
N VAL A 499 23.37 26.05 16.00
CA VAL A 499 23.09 25.47 14.68
C VAL A 499 24.26 24.58 14.31
N GLY A 500 24.02 23.29 14.30
CA GLY A 500 24.97 22.26 13.86
C GLY A 500 24.91 22.01 12.36
N PRO A 501 25.67 21.03 11.86
CA PRO A 501 25.68 20.67 10.44
C PRO A 501 24.39 19.99 9.97
N TYR A 502 23.71 19.25 10.85
CA TYR A 502 22.50 18.49 10.54
C TYR A 502 21.34 18.76 11.51
N HIS A 503 21.56 19.57 12.54
CA HIS A 503 20.57 19.80 13.58
C HIS A 503 20.60 21.23 14.10
N VAL A 504 19.43 21.74 14.47
CA VAL A 504 19.30 22.95 15.30
C VAL A 504 19.05 22.52 16.74
N VAL A 505 19.80 23.10 17.67
CA VAL A 505 19.76 22.77 19.10
C VAL A 505 18.91 23.78 19.82
N LEU A 506 17.99 23.29 20.63
CA LEU A 506 17.19 24.08 21.57
C LEU A 506 17.43 23.55 22.99
N GLU A 507 17.98 24.39 23.86
CA GLU A 507 18.26 24.09 25.26
C GLU A 507 17.03 24.39 26.12
N ASN A 508 16.78 23.55 27.12
CA ASN A 508 15.64 23.61 28.04
C ASN A 508 14.30 23.88 27.32
N PRO A 509 13.94 23.06 26.31
CA PRO A 509 12.79 23.32 25.47
C PRO A 509 11.48 23.16 26.25
N THR A 510 10.47 23.93 25.84
CA THR A 510 9.08 23.53 26.12
C THR A 510 8.61 22.54 25.05
N PHE A 511 7.53 21.80 25.30
CA PHE A 511 7.14 20.68 24.46
C PHE A 511 5.83 20.97 23.71
N SER A 512 5.94 21.05 22.39
CA SER A 512 4.87 21.30 21.40
C SER A 512 5.47 21.11 19.99
N PRO A 513 4.68 21.16 18.89
CA PRO A 513 5.20 20.98 17.54
C PRO A 513 6.29 22.00 17.19
N ARG A 514 7.47 21.49 16.82
CA ARG A 514 8.64 22.28 16.43
C ARG A 514 9.39 21.69 15.25
N GLY A 515 9.97 22.56 14.44
CA GLY A 515 10.77 22.16 13.30
C GLY A 515 11.65 23.30 12.79
N ALA A 516 12.75 22.95 12.12
CA ALA A 516 13.67 23.92 11.55
C ALA A 516 13.05 24.61 10.32
N ILE A 517 13.22 25.92 10.23
CA ILE A 517 12.86 26.74 9.07
C ILE A 517 13.97 27.73 8.72
N PHE A 518 13.90 28.32 7.54
CA PHE A 518 14.85 29.34 7.10
C PHE A 518 14.21 30.40 6.22
N ARG A 519 14.87 31.56 6.15
CA ARG A 519 14.33 32.74 5.46
C ARG A 519 14.44 32.64 3.94
N LYS A 520 13.40 33.05 3.21
CA LYS A 520 13.31 33.01 1.74
C LYS A 520 14.29 33.92 1.02
N SER A 521 14.69 35.04 1.62
CA SER A 521 15.77 35.89 1.07
C SER A 521 17.06 35.09 0.84
N TRP A 522 17.23 34.00 1.59
CA TRP A 522 18.36 33.11 1.52
C TRP A 522 18.28 32.13 0.33
N PHE A 523 17.08 31.81 -0.19
CA PHE A 523 16.93 31.08 -1.47
C PHE A 523 17.55 31.80 -2.67
N LYS A 524 17.61 33.14 -2.66
CA LYS A 524 18.30 33.92 -3.70
C LYS A 524 19.80 33.58 -3.79
N ARG A 525 20.37 32.98 -2.74
CA ARG A 525 21.77 32.53 -2.69
C ARG A 525 22.00 31.10 -3.18
N LYS A 526 20.97 30.40 -3.69
CA LYS A 526 21.08 29.01 -4.17
C LYS A 526 21.56 28.04 -3.08
N ILE A 527 20.92 28.08 -1.91
CA ILE A 527 21.21 27.21 -0.77
C ILE A 527 21.32 25.76 -1.21
N LYS A 528 22.34 25.08 -0.67
CA LYS A 528 22.53 23.65 -0.85
C LYS A 528 21.93 22.89 0.32
N VAL A 529 21.41 21.71 0.03
CA VAL A 529 20.83 20.81 1.01
C VAL A 529 21.47 19.44 0.90
N HIS A 530 21.67 18.78 2.04
CA HIS A 530 22.01 17.37 2.11
C HIS A 530 20.88 16.56 1.49
N THR A 531 21.24 15.68 0.56
CA THR A 531 20.29 14.96 -0.29
C THR A 531 20.57 13.47 -0.23
N VAL A 532 19.52 12.68 -0.30
CA VAL A 532 19.57 11.22 -0.39
C VAL A 532 18.96 10.74 -1.70
N ALA A 533 19.49 9.65 -2.22
CA ALA A 533 18.96 8.91 -3.35
C ALA A 533 18.50 7.53 -2.85
N LEU A 534 17.22 7.20 -3.05
CA LEU A 534 16.65 5.92 -2.64
C LEU A 534 16.23 5.13 -3.89
N LEU A 535 16.53 3.84 -3.91
CA LEU A 535 16.27 2.97 -5.06
C LEU A 535 15.39 1.79 -4.64
N TYR A 536 14.27 1.61 -5.33
CA TYR A 536 13.32 0.52 -5.10
C TYR A 536 13.15 -0.29 -6.37
N GLN A 537 13.13 -1.62 -6.26
CA GLN A 537 12.79 -2.54 -7.34
C GLN A 537 11.29 -2.82 -7.32
N MET A 538 10.60 -2.59 -8.43
CA MET A 538 9.20 -2.97 -8.60
C MET A 538 9.10 -4.48 -8.85
N LEU A 539 8.33 -5.19 -8.01
CA LEU A 539 8.18 -6.65 -8.10
C LEU A 539 7.01 -7.10 -8.99
N ARG A 540 6.18 -6.15 -9.44
CA ARG A 540 5.03 -6.42 -10.33
C ARG A 540 5.42 -6.76 -11.78
N PHE A 541 6.65 -6.50 -12.18
CA PHE A 541 7.08 -6.61 -13.58
C PHE A 541 8.15 -7.69 -13.74
N LYS A 542 8.03 -8.51 -14.80
CA LYS A 542 9.06 -9.51 -15.17
C LYS A 542 10.38 -8.87 -15.61
N ALA A 543 10.28 -7.69 -16.20
CA ALA A 543 11.42 -6.90 -16.61
C ALA A 543 11.87 -6.01 -15.43
N PRO A 544 13.18 -5.85 -15.16
CA PRO A 544 13.65 -5.05 -14.03
C PRO A 544 13.23 -3.59 -14.18
N THR A 545 12.33 -3.15 -13.30
CA THR A 545 11.88 -1.77 -13.19
C THR A 545 12.21 -1.26 -11.81
N PHE A 546 12.76 -0.05 -11.73
CA PHE A 546 13.16 0.60 -10.49
C PHE A 546 12.54 1.98 -10.35
N HIS A 547 12.21 2.38 -9.13
CA HIS A 547 11.96 3.77 -8.79
C HIS A 547 13.20 4.36 -8.11
N LEU A 548 13.76 5.42 -8.69
CA LEU A 548 14.84 6.21 -8.10
C LEU A 548 14.29 7.54 -7.59
N TYR A 549 14.28 7.71 -6.28
CA TYR A 549 13.92 8.95 -5.61
C TYR A 549 15.16 9.81 -5.34
N LEU A 550 15.01 11.12 -5.43
CA LEU A 550 16.02 12.10 -5.00
C LEU A 550 15.36 13.08 -4.03
N LEU A 551 15.71 12.98 -2.75
CA LEU A 551 14.98 13.64 -1.66
C LEU A 551 15.93 14.47 -0.79
N PRO A 552 15.49 15.60 -0.23
CA PRO A 552 16.16 16.21 0.91
C PRO A 552 16.36 15.17 2.02
N ASN A 553 17.43 15.27 2.80
CA ASN A 553 17.68 14.37 3.92
C ASN A 553 16.73 14.67 5.10
N ASP A 554 15.45 14.40 4.90
CA ASP A 554 14.36 14.60 5.85
C ASP A 554 13.76 13.23 6.20
N SER A 555 13.83 12.84 7.47
CA SER A 555 13.33 11.54 7.93
C SER A 555 11.83 11.36 7.70
N SER A 556 11.02 12.42 7.76
CA SER A 556 9.57 12.33 7.52
C SER A 556 9.27 12.04 6.05
N VAL A 557 10.01 12.65 5.13
CA VAL A 557 9.87 12.44 3.68
C VAL A 557 10.35 11.04 3.29
N ARG A 558 11.50 10.59 3.83
CA ARG A 558 12.00 9.22 3.61
C ARG A 558 10.97 8.20 4.05
N LYS A 559 10.43 8.36 5.27
CA LYS A 559 9.38 7.49 5.79
C LYS A 559 8.16 7.43 4.88
N ALA A 560 7.67 8.58 4.40
CA ALA A 560 6.53 8.64 3.50
C ALA A 560 6.78 7.89 2.17
N VAL A 561 8.01 7.91 1.66
CA VAL A 561 8.40 7.12 0.47
C VAL A 561 8.37 5.64 0.76
N ASP A 562 8.93 5.17 1.89
CA ASP A 562 8.87 3.74 2.23
C ASP A 562 7.44 3.26 2.44
N GLU A 563 6.58 4.05 3.11
CA GLU A 563 5.16 3.72 3.28
C GLU A 563 4.44 3.65 1.92
N HIS A 564 4.77 4.54 0.98
CA HIS A 564 4.22 4.50 -0.39
C HIS A 564 4.68 3.26 -1.16
N GLU A 565 5.97 2.93 -1.07
CA GLU A 565 6.59 1.80 -1.77
C GLU A 565 6.14 0.45 -1.19
N VAL A 566 5.90 0.33 0.12
CA VAL A 566 5.27 -0.87 0.71
C VAL A 566 3.90 -1.14 0.10
N ASN A 567 3.13 -0.09 -0.21
CA ASN A 567 1.82 -0.22 -0.88
C ASN A 567 1.95 -0.52 -2.38
N CYS A 568 3.12 -0.30 -2.97
CA CYS A 568 3.44 -0.56 -4.37
C CYS A 568 4.41 -1.74 -4.44
N PRO A 569 3.99 -3.02 -4.42
CA PRO A 569 4.82 -4.21 -4.16
C PRO A 569 6.22 -4.11 -4.78
N SER A 570 7.12 -3.56 -3.99
CA SER A 570 8.46 -3.18 -4.37
C SER A 570 9.38 -3.53 -3.21
N HIS A 571 10.65 -3.66 -3.54
CA HIS A 571 11.69 -3.97 -2.58
C HIS A 571 12.75 -2.88 -2.63
N ARG A 572 13.06 -2.30 -1.47
CA ARG A 572 14.15 -1.34 -1.38
C ARG A 572 15.49 -2.03 -1.61
N ILE A 573 16.27 -1.50 -2.55
CA ILE A 573 17.64 -1.94 -2.78
C ILE A 573 18.56 -1.12 -1.89
N GLU A 574 19.16 -1.76 -0.88
CA GLU A 574 20.08 -1.07 0.01
C GLU A 574 21.35 -0.66 -0.72
N LYS A 575 21.49 0.65 -0.93
CA LYS A 575 22.66 1.31 -1.52
C LYS A 575 23.01 2.54 -0.69
N PRO A 576 24.29 2.97 -0.69
CA PRO A 576 24.68 4.22 -0.04
C PRO A 576 23.79 5.38 -0.53
N PRO A 577 22.96 5.97 0.35
CA PRO A 577 21.92 6.89 -0.11
C PRO A 577 22.44 8.31 -0.25
N GLY A 578 23.51 8.69 0.45
CA GLY A 578 24.06 10.05 0.38
C GLY A 578 24.57 10.44 -1.02
N THR A 579 24.24 11.65 -1.46
CA THR A 579 24.83 12.22 -2.67
C THR A 579 26.29 12.63 -2.44
N LEU A 580 27.11 12.62 -3.50
CA LEU A 580 28.54 13.00 -3.44
C LEU A 580 28.76 14.45 -3.01
N LYS A 581 27.75 15.30 -3.17
CA LYS A 581 27.76 16.71 -2.81
C LYS A 581 26.34 17.17 -2.44
N PRO A 582 26.20 18.17 -1.56
CA PRO A 582 24.94 18.87 -1.33
C PRO A 582 24.40 19.51 -2.63
N LEU A 583 23.07 19.51 -2.79
CA LEU A 583 22.40 19.95 -4.02
C LEU A 583 21.56 21.21 -3.80
N THR A 584 21.42 22.01 -4.86
CA THR A 584 20.56 23.20 -4.84
C THR A 584 19.14 22.84 -5.25
N ILE A 585 18.15 23.25 -4.46
CA ILE A 585 16.72 23.13 -4.80
C ILE A 585 16.43 23.88 -6.11
N GLY A 586 15.72 23.23 -7.03
CA GLY A 586 15.42 23.71 -8.38
C GLY A 586 16.42 23.25 -9.46
N SER A 587 17.55 22.62 -9.08
CA SER A 587 18.45 21.99 -10.06
C SER A 587 17.76 20.82 -10.77
N ARG A 588 18.16 20.57 -12.02
CA ARG A 588 17.64 19.46 -12.83
C ARG A 588 18.67 18.36 -12.99
N PHE A 589 18.19 17.12 -12.98
CA PHE A 589 19.00 15.91 -13.00
C PHE A 589 18.45 14.92 -14.02
N PHE A 590 19.32 14.08 -14.55
CA PHE A 590 18.96 12.94 -15.39
C PHE A 590 19.83 11.75 -15.00
N VAL A 591 19.40 10.55 -15.40
CA VAL A 591 20.13 9.31 -15.14
C VAL A 591 20.78 8.84 -16.44
N GLU A 592 22.08 8.61 -16.39
CA GLU A 592 22.82 7.88 -17.41
C GLU A 592 22.89 6.40 -17.01
N ALA A 593 22.32 5.55 -17.87
CA ALA A 593 22.24 4.11 -17.70
C ALA A 593 22.29 3.42 -19.09
N ASN A 594 22.92 2.26 -19.17
CA ASN A 594 22.98 1.49 -20.41
C ASN A 594 21.78 0.55 -20.50
N ASP A 595 21.15 0.47 -21.68
CA ASP A 595 20.06 -0.47 -21.97
C ASP A 595 18.88 -0.39 -20.98
N VAL A 596 18.65 0.80 -20.43
CA VAL A 596 17.60 1.14 -19.48
C VAL A 596 16.88 2.39 -19.97
N THR A 597 15.55 2.33 -20.04
CA THR A 597 14.70 3.48 -20.34
C THR A 597 14.44 4.26 -19.05
N VAL A 598 14.56 5.59 -19.11
CA VAL A 598 14.36 6.49 -17.97
C VAL A 598 13.11 7.34 -18.21
N CYS A 599 12.18 7.37 -17.25
CA CYS A 599 10.94 8.13 -17.34
C CYS A 599 10.57 8.78 -15.99
N PRO A 600 10.38 10.11 -15.90
CA PRO A 600 10.64 11.11 -16.95
C PRO A 600 12.12 11.18 -17.32
N GLU A 601 12.48 11.77 -18.45
CA GLU A 601 13.89 11.92 -18.88
C GLU A 601 14.71 12.81 -17.92
N GLU A 602 14.03 13.71 -17.21
CA GLU A 602 14.63 14.67 -16.28
C GLU A 602 13.78 14.83 -15.03
N LEU A 603 14.45 15.05 -13.90
CA LEU A 603 13.86 15.35 -12.60
C LEU A 603 14.33 16.73 -12.14
N GLU A 604 13.39 17.58 -11.72
CA GLU A 604 13.73 18.82 -11.00
C GLU A 604 13.72 18.56 -9.51
N PHE A 605 14.84 18.80 -8.83
CA PHE A 605 14.97 18.54 -7.40
C PHE A 605 14.23 19.60 -6.59
N GLN A 606 13.21 19.19 -5.84
CA GLN A 606 12.37 20.09 -5.04
C GLN A 606 12.15 19.52 -3.64
N TYR A 607 11.85 20.39 -2.68
CA TYR A 607 11.27 19.94 -1.41
C TYR A 607 9.75 19.82 -1.58
N LEU A 608 9.24 18.61 -1.38
CA LEU A 608 7.81 18.34 -1.29
C LEU A 608 7.53 17.87 0.13
N ASP A 609 6.44 18.36 0.71
CA ASP A 609 6.00 17.95 2.04
C ASP A 609 5.75 16.43 2.09
N ALA A 610 5.95 15.80 3.25
CA ALA A 610 5.81 14.36 3.43
C ALA A 610 4.40 13.83 3.07
N GLU A 611 3.36 14.66 3.19
CA GLU A 611 1.99 14.29 2.79
C GLU A 611 1.77 14.29 1.27
N LYS A 612 2.70 14.85 0.49
CA LYS A 612 2.62 14.88 -0.97
C LYS A 612 3.32 13.67 -1.56
N LEU A 613 2.80 13.20 -2.69
CA LEU A 613 3.46 12.18 -3.50
C LEU A 613 4.83 12.69 -3.97
N GLN A 614 5.89 11.99 -3.54
CA GLN A 614 7.26 12.34 -3.90
C GLN A 614 7.55 11.98 -5.36
N GLN A 615 8.43 12.76 -6.00
CA GLN A 615 8.83 12.53 -7.38
C GLN A 615 9.93 11.47 -7.46
N TYR A 616 9.87 10.64 -8.50
CA TYR A 616 10.87 9.62 -8.80
C TYR A 616 11.14 9.55 -10.31
N LEU A 617 12.26 8.91 -10.65
CA LEU A 617 12.59 8.45 -11.99
C LEU A 617 12.32 6.95 -12.06
N GLU A 618 11.44 6.53 -12.97
CA GLU A 618 11.27 5.13 -13.32
C GLU A 618 12.40 4.71 -14.27
N LEU A 619 13.12 3.66 -13.89
CA LEU A 619 14.23 3.07 -14.63
C LEU A 619 13.80 1.67 -15.07
N SER A 620 13.48 1.49 -16.35
CA SER A 620 12.92 0.25 -16.89
C SER A 620 13.89 -0.40 -17.88
N ALA A 621 14.41 -1.57 -17.54
CA ALA A 621 15.23 -2.38 -18.43
C ALA A 621 14.36 -3.33 -19.26
N GLU A 622 14.67 -3.55 -20.54
CA GLU A 622 13.93 -4.52 -21.36
C GLU A 622 14.25 -5.98 -21.00
N GLN A 623 15.45 -6.23 -20.48
CA GLN A 623 15.94 -7.57 -20.15
C GLN A 623 16.70 -7.55 -18.82
N ILE A 624 16.70 -8.70 -18.13
CA ILE A 624 17.57 -8.92 -16.97
C ILE A 624 19.03 -8.93 -17.42
N GLN A 625 19.85 -8.16 -16.72
CA GLN A 625 21.31 -8.08 -16.93
C GLN A 625 22.03 -8.55 -15.67
N ASP A 626 23.31 -8.93 -15.81
CA ASP A 626 24.14 -9.29 -14.66
C ASP A 626 24.35 -8.10 -13.73
N LYS A 627 24.38 -6.89 -14.30
CA LYS A 627 24.66 -5.66 -13.57
C LYS A 627 24.04 -4.44 -14.26
N PHE A 628 23.20 -3.71 -13.54
CA PHE A 628 22.74 -2.38 -13.91
C PHE A 628 23.64 -1.31 -13.31
N ASN A 629 23.94 -0.26 -14.06
CA ASN A 629 24.71 0.89 -13.57
C ASN A 629 23.86 2.15 -13.72
N PHE A 630 23.72 2.90 -12.63
CA PHE A 630 22.96 4.14 -12.61
C PHE A 630 23.88 5.27 -12.18
N SER A 631 23.98 6.31 -13.02
CA SER A 631 24.72 7.53 -12.71
C SER A 631 23.77 8.72 -12.79
N LEU A 632 23.51 9.34 -11.65
CA LEU A 632 22.69 10.54 -11.56
C LEU A 632 23.57 11.77 -11.80
N ILE A 633 23.21 12.58 -12.79
CA ILE A 633 24.02 13.70 -13.29
C ILE A 633 23.22 15.00 -13.23
N GLU A 634 23.85 16.07 -12.73
CA GLU A 634 23.27 17.42 -12.74
C GLU A 634 23.35 18.02 -14.15
N LYS A 635 22.20 18.32 -14.76
CA LYS A 635 22.08 18.71 -16.17
C LYS A 635 22.93 19.93 -16.55
N HIS A 636 22.89 20.98 -15.74
CA HIS A 636 23.55 22.25 -16.08
C HIS A 636 25.07 22.21 -15.93
N THR A 637 25.57 21.40 -15.00
CA THR A 637 27.00 21.34 -14.69
C THR A 637 27.68 20.09 -15.27
N ASN A 638 26.87 19.14 -15.76
CA ASN A 638 27.27 17.80 -16.16
C ASN A 638 28.14 17.09 -15.11
N LYS A 639 27.89 17.36 -13.83
CA LYS A 639 28.63 16.76 -12.71
C LYS A 639 27.88 15.56 -12.18
N LEU A 640 28.62 14.47 -11.94
CA LEU A 640 28.12 13.30 -11.23
C LEU A 640 27.71 13.68 -9.80
N VAL A 641 26.53 13.22 -9.40
CA VAL A 641 25.90 13.53 -8.11
C VAL A 641 25.74 12.29 -7.26
N TRP A 642 25.37 11.18 -7.89
CA TRP A 642 25.23 9.90 -7.23
C TRP A 642 25.47 8.80 -8.26
N LYS A 643 26.03 7.67 -7.81
CA LYS A 643 26.31 6.53 -8.66
C LYS A 643 26.08 5.27 -7.87
N THR A 644 25.42 4.30 -8.49
CA THR A 644 25.32 2.96 -7.95
C THR A 644 25.39 1.91 -9.05
N HIS A 645 25.48 0.67 -8.62
CA HIS A 645 25.21 -0.48 -9.46
C HIS A 645 24.34 -1.48 -8.73
N VAL A 646 23.49 -2.18 -9.46
CA VAL A 646 22.64 -3.26 -8.95
C VAL A 646 23.03 -4.53 -9.67
N LYS A 647 23.46 -5.55 -8.94
CA LYS A 647 23.76 -6.88 -9.49
C LYS A 647 22.48 -7.70 -9.59
N ARG A 648 22.45 -8.69 -10.49
CA ARG A 648 21.34 -9.65 -10.58
C ARG A 648 21.00 -10.30 -9.23
N GLU A 649 22.01 -10.67 -8.44
CA GLU A 649 21.87 -11.29 -7.12
C GLU A 649 21.15 -10.39 -6.08
N GLU A 650 21.17 -9.07 -6.29
CA GLU A 650 20.49 -8.09 -5.45
C GLU A 650 19.06 -7.81 -5.94
N LEU A 651 18.70 -8.36 -7.10
CA LEU A 651 17.32 -8.34 -7.58
C LEU A 651 16.60 -9.52 -6.95
N ASN A 652 15.42 -9.27 -6.41
CA ASN A 652 14.53 -10.37 -6.09
C ASN A 652 14.08 -11.03 -7.40
N SER A 653 14.67 -12.18 -7.72
CA SER A 653 14.20 -13.09 -8.76
C SER A 653 13.25 -14.11 -8.14
N ASP A 654 12.16 -14.43 -8.83
CA ASP A 654 11.25 -15.55 -8.55
C ASP A 654 11.92 -16.95 -8.61
N GLU A 655 13.23 -17.07 -8.36
CA GLU A 655 13.90 -18.37 -8.20
C GLU A 655 13.70 -18.91 -6.79
N MET A 656 12.48 -19.39 -6.56
CA MET A 656 12.29 -20.61 -5.81
C MET A 656 12.79 -21.75 -6.71
N ASN A 657 13.93 -22.37 -6.37
CA ASN A 657 14.09 -23.83 -6.36
C ASN A 657 15.55 -24.31 -6.24
N SER A 658 15.70 -25.36 -5.42
CA SER A 658 16.58 -26.51 -5.63
C SER A 658 18.07 -26.24 -5.78
N THR A 659 18.83 -26.64 -4.76
CA THR A 659 20.12 -27.30 -5.00
C THR A 659 20.11 -28.67 -4.35
N GLN A 660 19.63 -29.68 -5.09
CA GLN A 660 20.25 -31.01 -5.04
C GLN A 660 19.88 -31.85 -6.28
N ALA A 661 20.94 -32.43 -6.84
CA ALA A 661 20.97 -33.59 -7.73
C ALA A 661 20.48 -33.42 -9.19
N SER A 662 21.44 -33.19 -10.09
CA SER A 662 21.72 -34.20 -11.15
C SER A 662 23.09 -33.96 -11.80
N ARG A 663 24.10 -34.70 -11.35
CA ARG A 663 25.28 -35.04 -12.17
C ARG A 663 25.68 -36.49 -11.91
N ASN A 664 25.06 -37.39 -12.65
CA ASN A 664 25.59 -38.69 -13.07
C ASN A 664 25.13 -38.86 -14.53
N GLY A 665 25.95 -39.17 -15.53
CA GLY A 665 27.39 -39.38 -15.64
C GLY A 665 27.71 -39.61 -17.14
N THR A 666 28.98 -39.80 -17.51
CA THR A 666 29.38 -40.70 -18.62
C THR A 666 30.88 -41.05 -18.50
N LEU A 667 31.09 -42.33 -18.17
CA LEU A 667 32.07 -43.31 -18.68
C LEU A 667 33.54 -42.95 -18.94
N THR A 668 34.39 -43.56 -18.08
CA THR A 668 35.53 -44.44 -18.39
C THR A 668 36.59 -44.01 -19.40
N ASN A 669 37.83 -43.83 -18.92
CA ASN A 669 38.97 -44.72 -19.24
C ASN A 669 40.12 -44.55 -18.22
N ALA A 670 40.66 -45.68 -17.79
CA ALA A 670 41.75 -45.86 -16.82
C ALA A 670 43.08 -46.15 -17.58
N PRO A 671 44.24 -46.41 -16.92
CA PRO A 671 44.91 -45.77 -15.78
C PRO A 671 46.42 -45.51 -16.10
N PRO A 672 47.41 -45.63 -15.18
CA PRO A 672 47.99 -44.54 -14.39
C PRO A 672 49.53 -44.42 -14.57
N ARG A 673 50.18 -43.42 -13.95
CA ARG A 673 51.41 -43.60 -13.11
C ARG A 673 51.99 -42.29 -12.58
N ARG A 674 52.03 -42.21 -11.24
CA ARG A 674 53.04 -41.69 -10.27
C ARG A 674 53.98 -40.58 -10.80
N THR A 675 54.13 -39.44 -10.13
CA THR A 675 54.80 -39.29 -8.82
C THR A 675 54.56 -37.90 -8.22
N ASP A 676 54.41 -37.88 -6.89
CA ASP A 676 54.82 -36.86 -5.90
C ASP A 676 54.74 -35.36 -6.23
N SER A 677 53.98 -34.64 -5.40
CA SER A 677 54.57 -33.68 -4.44
C SER A 677 53.50 -32.92 -3.64
N GLY A 678 53.89 -32.52 -2.42
CA GLY A 678 53.28 -31.40 -1.67
C GLY A 678 52.04 -31.76 -0.83
N HIS A 679 52.23 -32.17 0.42
CA HIS A 679 52.19 -31.28 1.60
C HIS A 679 50.77 -30.91 2.03
N GLY A 680 50.42 -31.42 3.21
CA GLY A 680 49.10 -31.32 3.81
C GLY A 680 48.67 -29.88 4.09
N VAL A 681 47.38 -29.65 3.88
CA VAL A 681 46.66 -28.50 4.41
C VAL A 681 45.98 -28.96 5.68
N GLU A 682 46.44 -28.41 6.80
CA GLU A 682 45.74 -28.45 8.09
C GLU A 682 44.33 -27.89 7.92
N SER A 683 43.37 -28.64 8.46
CA SER A 683 41.96 -28.27 8.53
C SER A 683 41.79 -27.01 9.39
N ARG A 684 41.48 -25.88 8.75
CA ARG A 684 40.99 -24.69 9.44
C ARG A 684 39.47 -24.80 9.54
N ALA A 685 38.99 -25.26 10.69
CA ALA A 685 37.57 -25.27 11.03
C ALA A 685 37.00 -23.85 10.91
N THR A 686 35.96 -23.69 10.08
CA THR A 686 35.18 -22.46 10.00
C THR A 686 34.34 -22.34 11.28
N VAL A 687 34.47 -21.20 11.98
CA VAL A 687 33.59 -20.85 13.10
C VAL A 687 32.19 -20.68 12.52
N ARG A 688 31.26 -21.57 12.85
CA ARG A 688 29.84 -21.43 12.48
C ARG A 688 29.18 -20.44 13.43
N SER A 689 28.36 -19.53 12.90
CA SER A 689 27.59 -18.61 13.75
C SER A 689 26.43 -19.34 14.44
N ILE A 690 25.93 -18.80 15.56
CA ILE A 690 24.77 -19.38 16.27
C ILE A 690 23.56 -19.49 15.32
N ARG A 691 23.36 -18.49 14.46
CA ARG A 691 22.35 -18.52 13.39
C ARG A 691 22.53 -19.73 12.47
N ASP A 692 23.74 -20.01 12.00
CA ASP A 692 24.02 -21.16 11.13
C ASP A 692 23.77 -22.50 11.86
N CYS A 693 24.08 -22.56 13.16
CA CYS A 693 23.81 -23.73 14.00
C CYS A 693 22.31 -23.96 14.21
N LEU A 694 21.52 -22.90 14.39
CA LEU A 694 20.06 -22.95 14.49
C LEU A 694 19.44 -23.45 13.17
N ILE A 695 19.80 -22.82 12.04
CA ILE A 695 19.28 -23.17 10.70
C ILE A 695 19.57 -24.63 10.39
N SER A 696 20.85 -25.02 10.46
CA SER A 696 21.27 -26.37 10.09
C SER A 696 20.65 -27.45 11.00
N THR A 697 20.28 -27.13 12.23
CA THR A 697 19.58 -28.07 13.11
C THR A 697 18.09 -28.15 12.80
N LEU A 698 17.44 -27.02 12.52
CA LEU A 698 16.02 -26.98 12.14
C LEU A 698 15.77 -27.62 10.77
N GLU A 699 16.70 -27.51 9.82
CA GLU A 699 16.65 -28.20 8.52
C GLU A 699 16.78 -29.72 8.64
N ASN A 700 17.38 -30.23 9.72
CA ASN A 700 17.49 -31.67 9.96
C ASN A 700 16.19 -32.28 10.53
N LEU A 701 15.22 -31.46 10.95
CA LEU A 701 13.93 -31.96 11.44
C LEU A 701 13.04 -32.37 10.26
N GLY A 702 12.41 -33.55 10.33
CA GLY A 702 11.38 -33.94 9.36
C GLY A 702 10.14 -33.02 9.44
N GLU A 703 9.30 -33.02 8.41
CA GLU A 703 8.10 -32.14 8.35
C GLU A 703 7.19 -32.25 9.58
N ASP A 704 6.97 -33.48 10.08
CA ASP A 704 6.16 -33.74 11.27
C ASP A 704 6.83 -33.25 12.57
N GLU A 705 8.16 -33.35 12.66
CA GLU A 705 8.93 -32.89 13.81
C GLU A 705 9.02 -31.37 13.84
N LEU A 706 9.21 -30.74 12.68
CA LEU A 706 9.20 -29.29 12.53
C LEU A 706 7.82 -28.71 12.88
N LYS A 707 6.73 -29.40 12.49
CA LYS A 707 5.37 -29.02 12.88
C LYS A 707 5.15 -29.11 14.39
N LYS A 708 5.64 -30.19 15.03
CA LYS A 708 5.61 -30.34 16.50
C LYS A 708 6.49 -29.31 17.19
N PHE A 709 7.66 -29.00 16.63
CA PHE A 709 8.58 -27.98 17.12
C PHE A 709 7.90 -26.61 17.14
N LYS A 710 7.29 -26.19 16.03
CA LYS A 710 6.52 -24.94 15.91
C LYS A 710 5.40 -24.86 16.94
N LEU A 711 4.61 -25.93 17.09
CA LEU A 711 3.53 -25.95 18.08
C LEU A 711 4.07 -25.86 19.51
N LYS A 712 5.14 -26.61 19.80
CA LYS A 712 5.72 -26.67 21.15
C LYS A 712 6.42 -25.38 21.53
N LEU A 713 7.07 -24.70 20.58
CA LEU A 713 7.73 -23.41 20.76
C LEU A 713 6.73 -22.31 21.14
N HIS A 714 5.49 -22.38 20.61
CA HIS A 714 4.41 -21.47 21.00
C HIS A 714 3.92 -21.68 22.44
N GLU A 715 3.99 -22.92 22.95
CA GLU A 715 3.45 -23.31 24.26
C GLU A 715 4.56 -23.51 25.32
N PHE A 716 5.82 -23.29 24.95
CA PHE A 716 6.95 -23.59 25.82
C PHE A 716 6.98 -22.59 27.00
N PRO A 717 7.19 -23.02 28.25
CA PRO A 717 7.32 -22.09 29.35
C PRO A 717 8.66 -21.35 29.27
N VAL A 718 8.62 -20.06 28.96
CA VAL A 718 9.77 -19.16 28.89
C VAL A 718 10.02 -18.44 30.22
N ILE A 719 11.23 -17.91 30.42
CA ILE A 719 11.62 -17.19 31.65
C ILE A 719 10.95 -15.81 31.73
N GLU A 720 10.81 -15.30 32.94
CA GLU A 720 10.14 -14.02 33.22
C GLU A 720 10.80 -12.86 32.45
N GLY A 721 10.00 -12.10 31.69
CA GLY A 721 10.46 -11.02 30.80
C GLY A 721 10.49 -11.37 29.31
N TYR A 722 10.25 -12.63 28.95
CA TYR A 722 10.14 -13.09 27.56
C TYR A 722 8.74 -13.67 27.27
N ASP A 723 8.28 -13.51 26.02
CA ASP A 723 7.00 -14.04 25.55
C ASP A 723 7.21 -15.17 24.52
N ASN A 724 6.22 -16.04 24.38
CA ASN A 724 6.25 -17.09 23.36
C ASN A 724 6.06 -16.53 21.95
N ILE A 725 6.79 -17.07 20.98
CA ILE A 725 6.62 -16.68 19.59
C ILE A 725 5.18 -16.97 19.14
N PRO A 726 4.45 -15.99 18.57
CA PRO A 726 3.06 -16.18 18.17
C PRO A 726 2.89 -17.28 17.11
N LEU A 727 1.89 -18.15 17.29
CA LEU A 727 1.65 -19.30 16.41
C LEU A 727 1.43 -18.91 14.94
N GLY A 728 0.88 -17.71 14.68
CA GLY A 728 0.70 -17.17 13.32
C GLY A 728 2.02 -16.96 12.58
N ARG A 729 3.07 -16.51 13.28
CA ARG A 729 4.42 -16.36 12.71
C ARG A 729 5.11 -17.70 12.52
N LEU A 730 4.81 -18.69 13.37
CA LEU A 730 5.41 -20.03 13.29
C LEU A 730 4.79 -20.92 12.19
N LYS A 731 3.53 -20.70 11.81
CA LYS A 731 2.76 -21.61 10.94
C LYS A 731 3.35 -21.74 9.53
N MET A 732 3.83 -20.64 8.95
CA MET A 732 4.44 -20.60 7.62
C MET A 732 5.96 -20.44 7.62
N ALA A 733 6.58 -20.16 8.77
CA ALA A 733 8.03 -19.99 8.89
C ALA A 733 8.80 -21.25 8.51
N ASP A 734 9.77 -21.15 7.60
CA ASP A 734 10.71 -22.24 7.33
C ASP A 734 11.85 -22.28 8.37
N ALA A 735 12.88 -23.11 8.16
CA ALA A 735 14.01 -23.22 9.10
C ALA A 735 14.80 -21.90 9.25
N MET A 736 14.88 -21.10 8.18
CA MET A 736 15.54 -19.79 8.18
C MET A 736 14.71 -18.80 8.99
N ASP A 737 13.42 -18.71 8.71
CA ASP A 737 12.48 -17.84 9.43
C ASP A 737 12.43 -18.20 10.92
N LEU A 738 12.36 -19.49 11.26
CA LEU A 738 12.35 -19.96 12.64
C LEU A 738 13.65 -19.60 13.37
N SER A 739 14.81 -19.70 12.72
CA SER A 739 16.08 -19.28 13.32
C SER A 739 16.10 -17.78 13.61
N GLN A 740 15.56 -16.97 12.70
CA GLN A 740 15.48 -15.53 12.86
C GLN A 740 14.48 -15.14 13.96
N LEU A 741 13.35 -15.84 14.05
CA LEU A 741 12.36 -15.66 15.12
C LEU A 741 12.92 -16.05 16.49
N LEU A 742 13.62 -17.17 16.59
CA LEU A 742 14.27 -17.60 17.84
C LEU A 742 15.28 -16.54 18.31
N LEU A 743 16.12 -16.03 17.40
CA LEU A 743 17.10 -15.00 17.73
C LEU A 743 16.45 -13.64 18.05
N SER A 744 15.39 -13.24 17.35
CA SER A 744 14.73 -11.96 17.59
C SER A 744 13.91 -11.94 18.87
N PHE A 745 13.28 -13.07 19.24
CA PHE A 745 12.47 -13.17 20.46
C PHE A 745 13.29 -13.47 21.70
N TYR A 746 14.30 -14.34 21.58
CA TYR A 746 15.00 -14.87 22.76
C TYR A 746 16.45 -14.39 22.87
N MET A 747 17.02 -13.69 21.88
CA MET A 747 18.45 -13.31 21.85
C MET A 747 19.37 -14.54 21.80
N GLU A 748 20.65 -14.37 21.43
CA GLU A 748 21.54 -15.49 21.08
C GLU A 748 21.63 -16.60 22.16
N ASP A 749 21.96 -16.25 23.41
CA ASP A 749 22.18 -17.24 24.47
C ASP A 749 20.90 -17.98 24.89
N TYR A 750 19.79 -17.25 25.04
CA TYR A 750 18.55 -17.84 25.49
C TYR A 750 17.77 -18.53 24.35
N ALA A 751 17.96 -18.12 23.10
CA ALA A 751 17.48 -18.85 21.92
C ALA A 751 18.08 -20.26 21.83
N VAL A 752 19.38 -20.41 22.13
CA VAL A 752 20.05 -21.72 22.19
C VAL A 752 19.41 -22.61 23.26
N GLN A 753 19.15 -22.06 24.45
CA GLN A 753 18.51 -22.81 25.53
C GLN A 753 17.08 -23.22 25.17
N VAL A 754 16.26 -22.29 24.69
CA VAL A 754 14.86 -22.54 24.30
C VAL A 754 14.80 -23.58 23.17
N MET A 755 15.64 -23.46 22.15
CA MET A 755 15.68 -24.44 21.06
C MET A 755 16.04 -25.84 21.56
N ALA A 756 17.09 -25.96 22.38
CA ALA A 756 17.50 -27.26 22.90
C ALA A 756 16.43 -27.91 23.81
N ASP A 757 15.73 -27.11 24.62
CA ASP A 757 14.70 -27.59 25.52
C ASP A 757 13.40 -27.95 24.77
N VAL A 758 13.02 -27.18 23.75
CA VAL A 758 11.89 -27.50 22.87
C VAL A 758 12.15 -28.77 22.06
N LEU A 759 13.36 -28.93 21.50
CA LEU A 759 13.77 -30.16 20.82
C LEU A 759 13.67 -31.39 21.75
N ARG A 760 14.12 -31.25 23.00
CA ARG A 760 13.95 -32.31 24.01
C ARG A 760 12.48 -32.58 24.33
N ALA A 761 11.65 -31.55 24.38
CA ALA A 761 10.23 -31.65 24.69
C ALA A 761 9.40 -32.32 23.58
N ILE A 762 9.83 -32.23 22.32
CA ILE A 762 9.22 -32.97 21.19
C ILE A 762 9.85 -34.35 20.94
N ASN A 763 10.76 -34.77 21.83
CA ASN A 763 11.48 -36.04 21.81
C ASN A 763 12.59 -36.18 20.74
N CYS A 764 13.05 -35.06 20.14
CA CYS A 764 14.22 -34.98 19.26
C CYS A 764 15.51 -34.78 20.09
N ARG A 765 15.84 -35.76 20.94
CA ARG A 765 16.94 -35.63 21.93
C ARG A 765 18.32 -35.68 21.31
N ASP A 766 18.48 -36.35 20.17
CA ASP A 766 19.77 -36.49 19.50
C ASP A 766 20.12 -35.21 18.72
N GLU A 767 19.12 -34.58 18.11
CA GLU A 767 19.21 -33.25 17.49
C GLU A 767 19.53 -32.19 18.53
N ALA A 768 18.89 -32.23 19.71
CA ALA A 768 19.19 -31.31 20.81
C ALA A 768 20.64 -31.43 21.32
N LYS A 769 21.16 -32.66 21.45
CA LYS A 769 22.56 -32.89 21.87
C LYS A 769 23.55 -32.43 20.80
N LYS A 770 23.27 -32.74 19.53
CA LYS A 770 24.09 -32.31 18.39
C LYS A 770 24.12 -30.79 18.31
N PHE A 771 22.98 -30.13 18.48
CA PHE A 771 22.86 -28.69 18.50
C PHE A 771 23.69 -28.04 19.63
N LEU A 772 23.55 -28.51 20.88
CA LEU A 772 24.34 -28.00 22.00
C LEU A 772 25.85 -28.18 21.79
N SER A 773 26.28 -29.29 21.18
CA SER A 773 27.70 -29.49 20.86
C SER A 773 28.24 -28.55 19.77
N LEU A 774 27.37 -27.95 18.96
CA LEU A 774 27.71 -26.98 17.92
C LEU A 774 27.71 -25.52 18.44
N THR A 775 27.00 -25.24 19.53
CA THR A 775 26.82 -23.89 20.06
C THR A 775 27.66 -23.58 21.32
N GLY A 776 28.34 -24.57 21.90
CA GLY A 776 29.27 -24.40 23.03
C GLY A 776 28.69 -24.85 24.36
#